data_AF-A0A143XRP1-F1
#
_entry.id   AF-A0A143XRP1-F1
#
_cell.length_a   1.000
_cell.length_b   1.000
_cell.length_c   1.000
_cell.angle_alpha   90.00
_cell.angle_beta   90.00
_cell.angle_gamma   90.00
#
_symmetry.space_group_name_H-M   'P 1'
#
loop_
_entity.id
_entity.type
_entity.pdbx_description
1 polymer ?
#
loop_
_entity_poly.entity_id
_entity_poly.type
_entity_poly.pdbx_seq_one_letter_code
_entity_poly.pdbx_strand_id
1 'polypeptide(L)'
;MFIDDFEKALLKYPEKTGNVKLFQELMADLFPHEKKWSNLMVSLYKLQIVEHIQKEKELNNAVFYAMKKKLIDNYATSDVDASEAVRIWFEVYGKKILKKTCSFVMDQVPELALPDELGINKMKSYGDCVFKFNIPQITRLDDYIEATSVLTFRISDPSIKLALYKGIFIDKLGIQYSDQYEDKLYSRGVGLATRKIACSIPLNGKHPGLQRAKIFLQILSTEGAIYQIEYVIDDTHKVKFEGVSKAKINQKVHNDFKAIIENNHNNSAPANGGAGGSTVQSERVIIQVPEMEEFKKALLREKFFLQKEGGRKYKVTDGKQLNIQRGLATYVFDMESELFLADDAPITLHVGANEATGSVLVCEEFSITVVIDKDFGSKINSATISIEPWKLLEAQENKLNSITAEDKIAIKIMRQGPCLITKDPIQTILKGQDAAKNKISKSDITVIWGPPGTGKSYTMANNAIEFLTQGKSVLMVSHSNISVDGVVNQVIDQLKAQNKGSWLKSGRILRYGYVRDEKLAENRNAVAFNYALDKNPDLKNRMDILQRKKKNIKKTAPYSKELDAVEKELKSLRGKIRSQEAKYVAHADMVATTISKATIDHLFDERKYDLVMFDEVSMAYVTQIFCAAKLAKEKFVCVGDFNQLAPIAQSEAKKLLQIDIFTYLGIVDANGKLHNHKWLVMLNEQRRMLPAISAFPNKFIYNNLLKDHSSVSVRQNIAAKMPVPNEALVLVDLAGTYCASDKNLDNSRYNIISAIIAFALAKQTNTGHSKEEIGVITPYAAQARLIGAMVLDELGSNAGQIACSTVHQFQGSERDVIIFDSVESYPGTQAGFLMSKNENRSLVRLINVAMTRARGKLIVQGNSQFWLNTIKDKNNLFLRLMEYMKKNAYNIEHAKKKTLEQMLLNLDFGKNVRYYDEANLACKRLIPDIEKAKNKIVISLPSSEMNLEFNKNIYDALLQARNNFVSVYVKSIDYKSLPSNWKKISCASENAIFPLIVIDDSIIWYGLPLARGRFKGKDNMSFVDVVQLCFRLNGKHAVDMIRSLTDIDMKVIDGIRKPLVAGRGALPESDSESGNALSGIHAYVNKYIKCQICNQSMTVVRSFKGKVYLKCFSGDSDHNAFLTKDVVNAYIAHTNPTCPQCRGYIKKCGVSKFGLWVMCENGHYPKADEI
;
A
#
# COMPACT_ATOMS: atom_id res chain seq x y z
N MET A 1 -43.13 -17.17 -21.51
CA MET A 1 -43.76 -16.39 -22.60
C MET A 1 -42.77 -16.12 -23.72
N PHE A 2 -41.93 -15.07 -23.70
CA PHE A 2 -40.98 -14.81 -24.81
C PHE A 2 -40.10 -16.00 -25.20
N ILE A 3 -39.53 -16.72 -24.23
CA ILE A 3 -38.67 -17.90 -24.49
C ILE A 3 -39.45 -19.02 -25.20
N ASP A 4 -40.68 -19.29 -24.77
CA ASP A 4 -41.54 -20.34 -25.33
C ASP A 4 -42.02 -19.98 -26.74
N ASP A 5 -42.32 -18.70 -26.98
CA ASP A 5 -42.74 -18.20 -28.29
C ASP A 5 -41.55 -18.11 -29.25
N PHE A 6 -40.36 -17.77 -28.76
CA PHE A 6 -39.11 -17.81 -29.51
C PHE A 6 -38.76 -19.24 -29.92
N GLU A 7 -38.91 -20.22 -29.02
CA GLU A 7 -38.74 -21.64 -29.33
C GLU A 7 -39.71 -22.10 -30.43
N LYS A 8 -41.00 -21.80 -30.29
CA LYS A 8 -42.01 -22.13 -31.31
C LYS A 8 -41.71 -21.48 -32.66
N ALA A 9 -41.25 -20.23 -32.66
CA ALA A 9 -40.88 -19.51 -33.87
C ALA A 9 -39.72 -20.20 -34.62
N LEU A 10 -38.68 -20.61 -33.89
CA LEU A 10 -37.52 -21.29 -34.46
C LEU A 10 -37.85 -22.71 -34.96
N LEU A 11 -38.77 -23.42 -34.30
CA LEU A 11 -39.24 -24.74 -34.73
C LEU A 11 -40.18 -24.67 -35.95
N LYS A 12 -41.00 -23.62 -36.04
CA LYS A 12 -41.99 -23.44 -37.11
C LYS A 12 -41.37 -22.91 -38.41
N TYR A 13 -40.30 -22.12 -38.31
CA TYR A 13 -39.61 -21.50 -39.46
C TYR A 13 -38.08 -21.74 -39.41
N PRO A 14 -37.61 -23.01 -39.39
CA PRO A 14 -36.19 -23.32 -39.24
C PRO A 14 -35.33 -22.76 -40.39
N GLU A 15 -35.87 -22.67 -41.60
CA GLU A 15 -35.20 -22.12 -42.78
C GLU A 15 -34.83 -20.64 -42.62
N LYS A 16 -35.59 -19.87 -41.84
CA LYS A 16 -35.32 -18.45 -41.59
C LYS A 16 -34.13 -18.23 -40.64
N THR A 17 -33.69 -19.25 -39.91
CA THR A 17 -32.48 -19.17 -39.05
C THR A 17 -31.17 -19.31 -39.82
N GLY A 18 -31.20 -19.63 -41.11
CA GLY A 18 -30.00 -19.70 -41.96
C GLY A 18 -29.59 -18.37 -42.59
N ASN A 19 -30.42 -17.32 -42.47
CA ASN A 19 -30.16 -16.02 -43.09
C ASN A 19 -30.54 -14.88 -42.14
N VAL A 20 -29.58 -13.99 -41.84
CA VAL A 20 -29.78 -12.89 -40.87
C VAL A 20 -30.91 -11.94 -41.25
N LYS A 21 -31.17 -11.73 -42.55
CA LYS A 21 -32.22 -10.83 -43.03
C LYS A 21 -33.60 -11.44 -42.80
N LEU A 22 -33.77 -12.73 -43.14
CA LEU A 22 -35.00 -13.47 -42.88
C LEU A 22 -35.26 -13.66 -41.37
N PHE A 23 -34.20 -13.88 -40.58
CA PHE A 23 -34.31 -13.94 -39.13
C PHE A 23 -34.73 -12.60 -38.52
N GLN A 24 -34.17 -11.49 -39.02
CA GLN A 24 -34.54 -10.16 -38.57
C GLN A 24 -36.00 -9.82 -38.91
N GLU A 25 -36.49 -10.20 -40.10
CA GLU A 25 -37.90 -10.07 -40.49
C GLU A 25 -38.81 -10.92 -39.59
N LEU A 26 -38.46 -12.19 -39.35
CA LEU A 26 -39.19 -13.08 -38.44
C LEU A 26 -39.31 -12.50 -37.03
N MET A 27 -38.21 -11.96 -36.50
CA MET A 27 -38.19 -11.35 -35.17
C MET A 27 -38.96 -10.03 -35.08
N ALA A 28 -39.11 -9.30 -36.20
CA ALA A 28 -39.92 -8.10 -36.26
C ALA A 28 -41.43 -8.42 -36.35
N ASP A 29 -41.80 -9.45 -37.11
CA ASP A 29 -43.19 -9.86 -37.34
C ASP A 29 -43.81 -10.55 -36.11
N LEU A 30 -43.07 -11.44 -35.46
CA LEU A 30 -43.58 -12.24 -34.34
C LEU A 30 -43.46 -11.54 -32.99
N PHE A 31 -42.52 -10.60 -32.84
CA PHE A 31 -42.27 -9.90 -31.58
C PHE A 31 -42.33 -8.36 -31.73
N PRO A 32 -43.38 -7.78 -32.35
CA PRO A 32 -43.46 -6.34 -32.63
C PRO A 32 -43.51 -5.48 -31.34
N HIS A 33 -43.99 -6.06 -30.24
CA HIS A 33 -44.09 -5.42 -28.93
C HIS A 33 -42.88 -5.68 -28.01
N GLU A 34 -41.97 -6.60 -28.38
CA GLU A 34 -40.76 -6.93 -27.62
C GLU A 34 -39.48 -6.48 -28.35
N LYS A 35 -39.46 -5.23 -28.81
CA LYS A 35 -38.35 -4.66 -29.61
C LYS A 35 -36.97 -4.83 -28.95
N LYS A 36 -36.90 -4.76 -27.62
CA LYS A 36 -35.63 -4.95 -26.87
C LYS A 36 -35.07 -6.36 -27.09
N TRP A 37 -35.86 -7.40 -26.84
CA TRP A 37 -35.41 -8.78 -26.97
C TRP A 37 -35.24 -9.19 -28.42
N SER A 38 -36.13 -8.74 -29.30
CA SER A 38 -36.00 -8.90 -30.75
C SER A 38 -34.66 -8.36 -31.26
N ASN A 39 -34.28 -7.13 -30.88
CA ASN A 39 -33.01 -6.54 -31.26
C ASN A 39 -31.80 -7.28 -30.66
N LEU A 40 -31.87 -7.76 -29.42
CA LEU A 40 -30.79 -8.51 -28.78
C LEU A 40 -30.56 -9.87 -29.44
N MET A 41 -31.63 -10.60 -29.79
CA MET A 41 -31.52 -11.87 -30.50
C MET A 41 -30.92 -11.70 -31.89
N VAL A 42 -31.33 -10.66 -32.62
CA VAL A 42 -30.76 -10.31 -33.93
C VAL A 42 -29.31 -9.85 -33.81
N SER A 43 -28.95 -9.10 -32.76
CA SER A 43 -27.57 -8.65 -32.53
C SER A 43 -26.63 -9.81 -32.22
N LEU A 44 -27.07 -10.77 -31.38
CA LEU A 44 -26.33 -12.00 -31.14
C LEU A 44 -26.20 -12.87 -32.40
N TYR A 45 -27.24 -12.92 -33.24
CA TYR A 45 -27.17 -13.58 -34.54
C TYR A 45 -26.09 -12.93 -35.43
N LYS A 46 -26.05 -11.60 -35.51
CA LYS A 46 -25.02 -10.85 -36.26
C LYS A 46 -23.60 -11.07 -35.71
N LEU A 47 -23.47 -11.36 -34.42
CA LEU A 47 -22.23 -11.77 -33.76
C LEU A 47 -21.90 -13.27 -33.92
N GLN A 48 -22.58 -13.96 -34.84
CA GLN A 48 -22.35 -15.36 -35.21
C GLN A 48 -22.62 -16.36 -34.07
N ILE A 49 -23.55 -16.06 -33.14
CA ILE A 49 -23.88 -16.98 -32.04
C ILE A 49 -24.36 -18.35 -32.56
N VAL A 50 -25.13 -18.38 -33.65
CA VAL A 50 -25.66 -19.60 -34.27
C VAL A 50 -24.52 -20.49 -34.76
N GLU A 51 -23.56 -19.91 -35.48
CA GLU A 51 -22.40 -20.63 -36.02
C GLU A 51 -21.51 -21.18 -34.90
N HIS A 52 -21.29 -20.40 -33.84
CA HIS A 52 -20.52 -20.86 -32.67
C HIS A 52 -21.25 -22.00 -31.96
N ILE A 53 -22.56 -21.86 -31.71
CA ILE A 53 -23.36 -22.94 -31.11
C ILE A 53 -23.32 -24.20 -31.98
N GLN A 54 -23.38 -24.09 -33.32
CA GLN A 54 -23.31 -25.24 -34.23
C GLN A 54 -21.93 -25.91 -34.27
N LYS A 55 -20.83 -25.15 -34.19
CA LYS A 55 -19.45 -25.70 -34.22
C LYS A 55 -19.04 -26.39 -32.92
N GLU A 56 -19.47 -25.88 -31.78
CA GLU A 56 -19.03 -26.38 -30.48
C GLU A 56 -19.67 -27.73 -30.11
N LYS A 57 -18.88 -28.72 -29.70
CA LYS A 57 -19.43 -30.03 -29.27
C LYS A 57 -20.23 -29.94 -27.97
N GLU A 58 -19.85 -29.01 -27.08
CA GLU A 58 -20.45 -28.79 -25.78
C GLU A 58 -20.52 -27.29 -25.46
N LEU A 59 -21.64 -26.83 -24.92
CA LEU A 59 -21.84 -25.42 -24.54
C LEU A 59 -21.44 -25.20 -23.08
N ASN A 60 -20.28 -24.59 -22.86
CA ASN A 60 -19.68 -24.37 -21.54
C ASN A 60 -19.61 -22.87 -21.15
N ASN A 61 -19.19 -22.60 -19.91
CA ASN A 61 -19.05 -21.24 -19.36
C ASN A 61 -18.15 -20.33 -20.21
N ALA A 62 -17.11 -20.87 -20.87
CA ALA A 62 -16.19 -20.06 -21.65
C ALA A 62 -16.87 -19.46 -22.90
N VAL A 63 -17.66 -20.25 -23.63
CA VAL A 63 -18.41 -19.76 -24.81
C VAL A 63 -19.49 -18.77 -24.39
N PHE A 64 -20.16 -19.04 -23.26
CA PHE A 64 -21.17 -18.14 -22.68
C PHE A 64 -20.59 -16.76 -22.37
N TYR A 65 -19.48 -16.69 -21.63
CA TYR A 65 -18.84 -15.41 -21.29
C TYR A 65 -18.24 -14.70 -22.51
N ALA A 66 -17.72 -15.44 -23.48
CA ALA A 66 -17.20 -14.86 -24.72
C ALA A 66 -18.30 -14.16 -25.54
N MET A 67 -19.45 -14.80 -25.72
CA MET A 67 -20.60 -14.21 -26.43
C MET A 67 -21.24 -13.06 -25.66
N LYS A 68 -21.37 -13.21 -24.34
CA LYS A 68 -21.85 -12.15 -23.46
C LYS A 68 -20.97 -10.90 -23.57
N LYS A 69 -19.64 -11.07 -23.47
CA LYS A 69 -18.69 -9.98 -23.62
C LYS A 69 -18.75 -9.33 -25.00
N LYS A 70 -18.82 -10.11 -26.08
CA LYS A 70 -18.97 -9.57 -27.45
C LYS A 70 -20.24 -8.73 -27.62
N LEU A 71 -21.35 -9.12 -26.99
CA LEU A 71 -22.59 -8.36 -27.06
C LEU A 71 -22.49 -7.04 -26.27
N ILE A 72 -21.88 -7.06 -25.08
CA ILE A 72 -21.64 -5.87 -24.26
C ILE A 72 -20.70 -4.90 -25.00
N ASP A 73 -19.58 -5.38 -25.52
CA ASP A 73 -18.55 -4.55 -26.14
C ASP A 73 -19.01 -3.89 -27.46
N ASN A 74 -19.82 -4.59 -28.28
CA ASN A 74 -20.25 -4.09 -29.59
C ASN A 74 -21.57 -3.31 -29.58
N TYR A 75 -22.46 -3.57 -28.61
CA TYR A 75 -23.80 -2.99 -28.59
C TYR A 75 -24.13 -2.23 -27.29
N ALA A 76 -23.16 -2.09 -26.37
CA ALA A 76 -23.33 -1.40 -25.09
C ALA A 76 -24.51 -1.92 -24.23
N THR A 77 -24.79 -3.23 -24.34
CA THR A 77 -25.85 -3.93 -23.60
C THR A 77 -25.48 -4.10 -22.13
N SER A 78 -26.46 -4.07 -21.23
CA SER A 78 -26.24 -4.34 -19.80
C SER A 78 -25.78 -5.78 -19.57
N ASP A 79 -24.99 -6.00 -18.51
CA ASP A 79 -24.46 -7.33 -18.16
C ASP A 79 -25.57 -8.38 -17.96
N VAL A 80 -26.69 -7.96 -17.35
CA VAL A 80 -27.86 -8.82 -17.09
C VAL A 80 -28.59 -9.17 -18.38
N ASP A 81 -28.88 -8.18 -19.23
CA ASP A 81 -29.58 -8.42 -20.49
C ASP A 81 -28.71 -9.26 -21.46
N ALA A 82 -27.39 -9.06 -21.44
CA ALA A 82 -26.46 -9.84 -22.23
C ALA A 82 -26.34 -11.28 -21.74
N SER A 83 -26.25 -11.50 -20.42
CA SER A 83 -26.31 -12.82 -19.81
C SER A 83 -27.57 -13.56 -20.22
N GLU A 84 -28.73 -12.90 -20.10
CA GLU A 84 -30.01 -13.52 -20.37
C GLU A 84 -30.24 -13.78 -21.86
N ALA A 85 -29.82 -12.86 -22.74
CA ALA A 85 -29.94 -13.06 -24.18
C ALA A 85 -29.09 -14.24 -24.69
N VAL A 86 -27.87 -14.40 -24.18
CA VAL A 86 -27.01 -15.55 -24.51
C VAL A 86 -27.57 -16.84 -23.92
N ARG A 87 -28.13 -16.80 -22.69
CA ARG A 87 -28.81 -17.94 -22.04
C ARG A 87 -29.97 -18.46 -22.89
N ILE A 88 -30.81 -17.57 -23.41
CA ILE A 88 -31.97 -17.94 -24.24
C ILE A 88 -31.50 -18.67 -25.52
N TRP A 89 -30.45 -18.19 -26.19
CA TRP A 89 -29.87 -18.88 -27.35
C TRP A 89 -29.31 -20.27 -26.99
N PHE A 90 -28.63 -20.39 -25.85
CA PHE A 90 -28.04 -21.66 -25.40
C PHE A 90 -29.12 -22.67 -25.01
N GLU A 91 -30.17 -22.24 -24.31
CA GLU A 91 -31.28 -23.11 -23.89
C GLU A 91 -32.19 -23.49 -25.05
N VAL A 92 -32.62 -22.52 -25.86
CA VAL A 92 -33.60 -22.77 -26.93
C VAL A 92 -32.92 -23.40 -28.14
N TYR A 93 -31.93 -22.73 -28.73
CA TYR A 93 -31.32 -23.20 -29.98
C TYR A 93 -30.29 -24.32 -29.72
N GLY A 94 -29.42 -24.14 -28.71
CA GLY A 94 -28.40 -25.13 -28.38
C GLY A 94 -28.96 -26.42 -27.78
N LYS A 95 -29.66 -26.31 -26.65
CA LYS A 95 -30.13 -27.47 -25.87
C LYS A 95 -31.42 -28.07 -26.42
N LYS A 96 -32.46 -27.28 -26.72
CA LYS A 96 -33.76 -27.82 -27.13
C LYS A 96 -33.82 -28.19 -28.61
N ILE A 97 -33.32 -27.34 -29.51
CA ILE A 97 -33.37 -27.58 -30.97
C ILE A 97 -32.24 -28.49 -31.44
N LEU A 98 -30.98 -28.14 -31.14
CA LEU A 98 -29.80 -28.92 -31.60
C LEU A 98 -29.41 -30.08 -30.65
N LYS A 99 -30.11 -30.25 -29.53
CA LYS A 99 -29.86 -31.31 -28.52
C LYS A 99 -28.42 -31.40 -28.03
N LYS A 100 -27.73 -30.26 -27.90
CA LYS A 100 -26.34 -30.21 -27.40
C LYS A 100 -26.27 -30.28 -25.89
N THR A 101 -25.18 -30.85 -25.38
CA THR A 101 -24.86 -30.88 -23.95
C THR A 101 -24.47 -29.48 -23.48
N CYS A 102 -25.14 -28.97 -22.45
CA CYS A 102 -24.84 -27.69 -21.82
C CYS A 102 -24.29 -27.92 -20.41
N SER A 103 -23.04 -27.55 -20.15
CA SER A 103 -22.34 -27.69 -18.86
C SER A 103 -21.98 -26.34 -18.24
N PHE A 104 -22.75 -25.30 -18.56
CA PHE A 104 -22.66 -24.02 -17.86
C PHE A 104 -23.51 -24.09 -16.58
N VAL A 105 -22.89 -23.86 -15.42
CA VAL A 105 -23.54 -23.89 -14.10
C VAL A 105 -23.82 -22.46 -13.69
N MET A 106 -25.10 -22.09 -13.61
CA MET A 106 -25.53 -20.93 -12.83
C MET A 106 -25.77 -21.36 -11.39
N ASP A 107 -25.35 -20.54 -10.43
CA ASP A 107 -25.76 -20.62 -9.03
C ASP A 107 -27.29 -20.76 -8.96
N GLN A 108 -27.76 -21.97 -8.69
CA GLN A 108 -29.16 -22.22 -8.43
C GLN A 108 -29.51 -21.58 -7.09
N VAL A 109 -30.37 -20.55 -7.14
CA VAL A 109 -31.13 -20.11 -5.99
C VAL A 109 -31.99 -21.30 -5.55
N PRO A 110 -31.89 -21.79 -4.30
CA PRO A 110 -32.82 -22.79 -3.80
C PRO A 110 -34.23 -22.21 -3.83
N GLU A 111 -35.17 -22.91 -4.45
CA GLU A 111 -36.60 -22.71 -4.19
C GLU A 111 -36.83 -22.86 -2.68
N LEU A 112 -37.15 -21.75 -2.03
CA LEU A 112 -37.57 -21.71 -0.63
C LEU A 112 -39.03 -21.30 -0.61
N ALA A 113 -39.83 -22.15 0.02
CA ALA A 113 -41.29 -22.13 0.14
C ALA A 113 -41.92 -20.75 0.41
N LEU A 114 -43.11 -20.55 -0.18
CA LEU A 114 -43.98 -19.41 0.10
C LEU A 114 -44.46 -19.41 1.57
N PRO A 115 -44.82 -18.24 2.14
CA PRO A 115 -45.18 -18.08 3.56
C PRO A 115 -46.34 -18.93 4.08
N ASP A 116 -47.15 -19.50 3.18
CA ASP A 116 -48.31 -20.33 3.56
C ASP A 116 -47.89 -21.73 4.04
N GLU A 117 -46.67 -22.20 3.72
CA GLU A 117 -46.17 -23.52 4.17
C GLU A 117 -45.69 -23.55 5.63
N LEU A 118 -45.60 -22.39 6.31
CA LEU A 118 -45.11 -22.26 7.68
C LEU A 118 -46.22 -22.13 8.75
N GLY A 119 -47.50 -22.17 8.37
CA GLY A 119 -48.62 -22.09 9.33
C GLY A 119 -48.64 -20.78 10.13
N ILE A 120 -48.30 -19.67 9.47
CA ILE A 120 -48.08 -18.36 10.09
C ILE A 120 -49.42 -17.61 10.25
N ASN A 121 -49.93 -17.50 11.49
CA ASN A 121 -51.11 -16.68 11.76
C ASN A 121 -50.75 -15.18 11.78
N LYS A 122 -51.39 -14.39 10.90
CA LYS A 122 -51.22 -12.92 10.83
C LYS A 122 -51.89 -12.24 12.03
N MET A 123 -51.12 -11.50 12.84
CA MET A 123 -51.66 -10.77 13.99
C MET A 123 -52.12 -9.38 13.52
N LYS A 124 -53.34 -8.97 13.91
CA LYS A 124 -53.95 -7.70 13.47
C LYS A 124 -53.38 -6.45 14.19
N SER A 125 -52.60 -6.61 15.27
CA SER A 125 -52.06 -5.50 16.08
C SER A 125 -50.77 -5.90 16.81
N TYR A 126 -49.86 -4.94 17.01
CA TYR A 126 -48.65 -5.09 17.87
C TYR A 126 -48.98 -5.43 19.33
N GLY A 127 -50.24 -5.35 19.78
CA GLY A 127 -50.67 -5.43 21.18
C GLY A 127 -50.15 -6.64 21.97
N ASP A 128 -49.97 -7.77 21.29
CA ASP A 128 -49.67 -9.05 21.94
C ASP A 128 -48.17 -9.46 21.86
N CYS A 129 -47.31 -8.57 21.38
CA CYS A 129 -45.85 -8.79 21.37
C CYS A 129 -45.22 -8.21 22.63
N VAL A 130 -44.29 -8.96 23.24
CA VAL A 130 -43.47 -8.52 24.40
C VAL A 130 -42.49 -7.38 24.04
N PHE A 131 -42.45 -6.99 22.76
CA PHE A 131 -41.63 -5.92 22.22
C PHE A 131 -42.36 -5.11 21.14
N LYS A 132 -41.86 -3.90 20.86
CA LYS A 132 -42.33 -3.00 19.82
C LYS A 132 -41.14 -2.50 19.00
N PHE A 133 -41.24 -2.52 17.67
CA PHE A 133 -40.30 -1.81 16.80
C PHE A 133 -40.89 -0.47 16.37
N ASN A 134 -40.03 0.55 16.31
CA ASN A 134 -40.35 1.74 15.54
C ASN A 134 -40.30 1.43 14.03
N ILE A 135 -40.92 2.27 13.21
CA ILE A 135 -40.77 2.16 11.76
C ILE A 135 -39.28 2.34 11.42
N PRO A 136 -38.64 1.39 10.71
CA PRO A 136 -37.23 1.45 10.42
C PRO A 136 -36.92 2.60 9.46
N GLN A 137 -35.81 3.28 9.68
CA GLN A 137 -35.18 4.10 8.67
C GLN A 137 -34.42 3.19 7.71
N ILE A 138 -34.71 3.33 6.41
CA ILE A 138 -34.08 2.54 5.36
C ILE A 138 -33.07 3.42 4.63
N THR A 139 -31.81 2.99 4.66
CA THR A 139 -30.71 3.63 3.94
C THR A 139 -30.17 2.65 2.92
N ARG A 140 -30.22 3.00 1.64
CA ARG A 140 -29.58 2.21 0.58
C ARG A 140 -28.14 2.68 0.42
N LEU A 141 -27.22 1.74 0.48
CA LEU A 141 -25.80 1.92 0.19
C LEU A 141 -25.46 1.09 -1.06
N ASP A 142 -24.23 1.22 -1.58
CA ASP A 142 -23.87 0.66 -2.89
C ASP A 142 -24.06 -0.86 -2.97
N ASP A 143 -23.73 -1.59 -1.90
CA ASP A 143 -23.74 -3.06 -1.87
C ASP A 143 -24.75 -3.68 -0.89
N TYR A 144 -25.49 -2.88 -0.11
CA TYR A 144 -26.49 -3.38 0.86
C TYR A 144 -27.56 -2.35 1.21
N ILE A 145 -28.68 -2.82 1.75
CA ILE A 145 -29.73 -1.99 2.35
C ILE A 145 -29.63 -2.08 3.86
N GLU A 146 -29.48 -0.94 4.53
CA GLU A 146 -29.51 -0.85 5.97
C GLU A 146 -30.91 -0.47 6.46
N ALA A 147 -31.52 -1.32 7.29
CA ALA A 147 -32.74 -1.05 8.02
C ALA A 147 -32.41 -0.82 9.50
N THR A 148 -32.53 0.42 9.95
CA THR A 148 -32.25 0.83 11.33
C THR A 148 -33.55 1.16 12.07
N SER A 149 -33.81 0.50 13.20
CA SER A 149 -34.99 0.73 14.02
C SER A 149 -34.65 0.75 15.52
N VAL A 150 -35.61 1.17 16.34
CA VAL A 150 -35.55 1.10 17.80
C VAL A 150 -36.52 0.04 18.28
N LEU A 151 -35.99 -0.99 18.94
CA LEU A 151 -36.71 -2.00 19.70
C LEU A 151 -37.04 -1.46 21.09
N THR A 152 -38.28 -1.61 21.54
CA THR A 152 -38.75 -1.26 22.88
C THR A 152 -39.38 -2.48 23.54
N PHE A 153 -38.88 -2.91 24.70
CA PHE A 153 -39.46 -4.00 25.48
C PHE A 153 -40.68 -3.50 26.25
N ARG A 154 -41.79 -4.27 26.25
CA ARG A 154 -43.09 -3.82 26.81
C ARG A 154 -43.38 -4.26 28.26
N ILE A 155 -42.56 -5.11 28.90
CA ILE A 155 -42.80 -5.76 30.20
C ILE A 155 -43.95 -6.78 30.07
N SER A 156 -43.75 -8.09 30.21
CA SER A 156 -43.46 -8.85 31.42
C SER A 156 -42.50 -10.02 31.14
N ASP A 157 -41.67 -10.34 32.14
CA ASP A 157 -40.58 -11.33 32.15
C ASP A 157 -39.20 -10.87 31.57
N PRO A 158 -38.22 -10.53 32.44
CA PRO A 158 -36.84 -10.23 32.04
C PRO A 158 -36.04 -11.47 31.57
N SER A 159 -36.58 -12.68 31.68
CA SER A 159 -35.96 -13.91 31.17
C SER A 159 -36.01 -14.01 29.64
N ILE A 160 -36.96 -13.30 29.01
CA ILE A 160 -37.17 -13.38 27.56
C ILE A 160 -36.06 -12.61 26.84
N LYS A 161 -35.26 -13.34 26.05
CA LYS A 161 -34.25 -12.75 25.16
C LYS A 161 -34.71 -12.85 23.72
N LEU A 162 -34.42 -11.81 22.96
CA LEU A 162 -34.75 -11.72 21.54
C LEU A 162 -33.46 -11.72 20.73
N ALA A 163 -33.41 -12.39 19.58
CA ALA A 163 -32.33 -12.17 18.62
C ALA A 163 -32.90 -11.82 17.25
N LEU A 164 -32.27 -10.87 16.58
CA LEU A 164 -32.50 -10.68 15.16
C LEU A 164 -31.88 -11.86 14.44
N TYR A 165 -32.70 -12.64 13.72
CA TYR A 165 -32.27 -13.87 13.07
C TYR A 165 -32.08 -13.67 11.57
N LYS A 166 -33.01 -12.97 10.91
CA LYS A 166 -32.95 -12.79 9.46
C LYS A 166 -33.57 -11.46 9.05
N GLY A 167 -32.92 -10.77 8.12
CA GLY A 167 -33.46 -9.62 7.41
C GLY A 167 -33.72 -10.01 5.96
N ILE A 168 -34.88 -9.65 5.43
CA ILE A 168 -35.26 -9.95 4.05
C ILE A 168 -35.76 -8.66 3.40
N PHE A 169 -35.25 -8.36 2.21
CA PHE A 169 -35.71 -7.28 1.35
C PHE A 169 -36.19 -7.88 0.05
N ILE A 170 -37.41 -7.56 -0.36
CA ILE A 170 -38.00 -8.01 -1.62
C ILE A 170 -38.29 -6.77 -2.45
N ASP A 171 -37.68 -6.66 -3.63
CA ASP A 171 -37.91 -5.51 -4.51
C ASP A 171 -39.27 -5.60 -5.23
N LYS A 172 -39.63 -4.55 -5.98
CA LYS A 172 -40.90 -4.50 -6.74
C LYS A 172 -41.06 -5.58 -7.82
N LEU A 173 -39.96 -6.24 -8.20
CA LEU A 173 -39.94 -7.32 -9.18
C LEU A 173 -40.05 -8.70 -8.51
N GLY A 174 -40.17 -8.73 -7.18
CA GLY A 174 -40.22 -9.98 -6.39
C GLY A 174 -38.85 -10.58 -6.12
N ILE A 175 -37.75 -9.89 -6.42
CA ILE A 175 -36.39 -10.41 -6.17
C ILE A 175 -36.07 -10.25 -4.69
N GLN A 176 -35.79 -11.37 -4.05
CA GLN A 176 -35.47 -11.44 -2.64
C GLN A 176 -33.96 -11.35 -2.38
N TYR A 177 -33.60 -10.51 -1.41
CA TYR A 177 -32.29 -10.36 -0.82
C TYR A 177 -32.43 -10.66 0.67
N SER A 178 -31.50 -11.39 1.27
CA SER A 178 -31.59 -11.68 2.70
C SER A 178 -30.23 -11.89 3.33
N ASP A 179 -30.14 -11.59 4.61
CA ASP A 179 -28.99 -11.93 5.45
C ASP A 179 -29.44 -12.59 6.76
N GLN A 180 -28.62 -13.51 7.26
CA GLN A 180 -28.83 -14.15 8.56
C GLN A 180 -27.86 -13.57 9.59
N TYR A 181 -28.37 -13.31 10.79
CA TYR A 181 -27.62 -12.72 11.88
C TYR A 181 -27.54 -13.71 13.02
N GLU A 182 -26.33 -14.20 13.30
CA GLU A 182 -26.11 -15.23 14.31
C GLU A 182 -25.70 -14.65 15.68
N ASP A 183 -25.21 -13.40 15.73
CA ASP A 183 -24.59 -12.83 16.96
C ASP A 183 -25.37 -11.66 17.61
N LYS A 184 -26.57 -11.31 17.12
CA LYS A 184 -27.30 -10.10 17.58
C LYS A 184 -28.37 -10.43 18.63
N LEU A 185 -27.93 -10.80 19.84
CA LEU A 185 -28.79 -11.06 21.00
C LEU A 185 -29.14 -9.76 21.74
N TYR A 186 -30.43 -9.58 22.03
CA TYR A 186 -30.98 -8.44 22.75
C TYR A 186 -31.66 -8.91 24.03
N SER A 187 -31.15 -8.45 25.18
CA SER A 187 -31.75 -8.64 26.49
C SER A 187 -32.07 -7.30 27.15
N ARG A 188 -33.04 -7.31 28.06
CA ARG A 188 -33.38 -6.17 28.89
C ARG A 188 -32.23 -5.90 29.87
N GLY A 189 -31.52 -4.79 29.70
CA GLY A 189 -30.51 -4.33 30.68
C GLY A 189 -31.17 -3.67 31.89
N VAL A 190 -30.48 -3.65 33.03
CA VAL A 190 -30.95 -2.93 34.24
C VAL A 190 -31.20 -1.45 33.86
N GLY A 191 -32.46 -1.01 33.93
CA GLY A 191 -32.87 0.37 33.67
C GLY A 191 -33.08 0.80 32.21
N LEU A 192 -32.80 -0.04 31.20
CA LEU A 192 -32.97 0.31 29.77
C LEU A 192 -34.11 -0.48 29.11
N ALA A 193 -35.16 0.23 28.69
CA ALA A 193 -36.33 -0.35 28.01
C ALA A 193 -36.22 -0.40 26.47
N THR A 194 -35.24 0.29 25.87
CA THR A 194 -35.09 0.41 24.41
C THR A 194 -33.68 0.06 23.91
N ARG A 195 -33.58 -0.47 22.68
CA ARG A 195 -32.33 -0.83 21.99
C ARG A 195 -32.40 -0.40 20.52
N LYS A 196 -31.34 0.19 19.99
CA LYS A 196 -31.20 0.40 18.54
C LYS A 196 -30.81 -0.92 17.87
N ILE A 197 -31.41 -1.20 16.72
CA ILE A 197 -31.18 -2.38 15.90
C ILE A 197 -30.88 -1.92 14.49
N ALA A 198 -29.80 -2.44 13.91
CA ALA A 198 -29.44 -2.23 12.51
C ALA A 198 -29.30 -3.58 11.81
N CYS A 199 -29.91 -3.68 10.64
CA CYS A 199 -29.96 -4.86 9.78
C CYS A 199 -29.42 -4.46 8.40
N SER A 200 -28.34 -5.08 7.95
CA SER A 200 -27.64 -4.80 6.69
C SER A 200 -27.90 -5.94 5.70
N ILE A 201 -28.82 -5.76 4.77
CA ILE A 201 -29.25 -6.79 3.81
C ILE A 201 -28.43 -6.62 2.52
N PRO A 202 -27.53 -7.56 2.17
CA PRO A 202 -26.64 -7.42 1.02
C PRO A 202 -27.41 -7.49 -0.30
N LEU A 203 -27.03 -6.62 -1.23
CA LEU A 203 -27.62 -6.51 -2.57
C LEU A 203 -26.87 -7.33 -3.63
N ASN A 204 -25.77 -7.99 -3.25
CA ASN A 204 -24.95 -8.84 -4.13
C ASN A 204 -24.59 -8.17 -5.47
N GLY A 205 -24.18 -6.89 -5.43
CA GLY A 205 -23.81 -6.10 -6.61
C GLY A 205 -24.99 -5.64 -7.48
N LYS A 206 -26.23 -5.73 -7.01
CA LYS A 206 -27.44 -5.24 -7.69
C LYS A 206 -27.92 -3.91 -7.10
N HIS A 207 -28.80 -3.22 -7.83
CA HIS A 207 -29.30 -1.89 -7.49
C HIS A 207 -30.84 -1.81 -7.49
N PRO A 208 -31.54 -2.59 -6.64
CA PRO A 208 -32.99 -2.65 -6.66
C PRO A 208 -33.62 -1.31 -6.24
N GLY A 209 -34.75 -1.00 -6.87
CA GLY A 209 -35.55 0.18 -6.53
C GLY A 209 -36.29 -0.02 -5.19
N LEU A 210 -36.37 1.04 -4.38
CA LEU A 210 -37.04 1.00 -3.09
C LEU A 210 -38.57 1.11 -3.18
N GLN A 211 -39.12 1.62 -4.27
CA GLN A 211 -40.58 1.80 -4.44
C GLN A 211 -41.28 0.44 -4.46
N ARG A 212 -42.37 0.30 -3.69
CA ARG A 212 -43.17 -0.93 -3.53
C ARG A 212 -42.39 -2.14 -2.99
N ALA A 213 -41.19 -1.92 -2.45
CA ALA A 213 -40.41 -2.99 -1.87
C ALA A 213 -40.97 -3.42 -0.51
N LYS A 214 -40.79 -4.69 -0.16
CA LYS A 214 -41.17 -5.26 1.14
C LYS A 214 -39.93 -5.56 1.96
N ILE A 215 -40.00 -5.31 3.26
CA ILE A 215 -38.95 -5.63 4.22
C ILE A 215 -39.53 -6.53 5.30
N PHE A 216 -38.86 -7.64 5.57
CA PHE A 216 -39.19 -8.55 6.64
C PHE A 216 -38.03 -8.62 7.63
N LEU A 217 -38.35 -8.50 8.92
CA LEU A 217 -37.40 -8.73 10.01
C LEU A 217 -37.89 -9.92 10.83
N GLN A 218 -37.09 -10.97 10.92
CA GLN A 218 -37.38 -12.17 11.71
C GLN A 218 -36.64 -12.13 13.03
N ILE A 219 -37.39 -12.25 14.13
CA ILE A 219 -36.89 -12.21 15.51
C ILE A 219 -37.18 -13.53 16.21
N LEU A 220 -36.17 -14.14 16.80
CA LEU A 220 -36.33 -15.34 17.64
C LEU A 220 -36.45 -14.95 19.11
N SER A 221 -37.34 -15.61 19.84
CA SER A 221 -37.52 -15.49 21.29
C SER A 221 -37.08 -16.76 22.01
N THR A 222 -36.49 -16.62 23.21
CA THR A 222 -36.15 -17.74 24.11
C THR A 222 -37.34 -18.64 24.46
N GLU A 223 -38.56 -18.14 24.30
CA GLU A 223 -39.79 -18.92 24.47
C GLU A 223 -40.09 -19.91 23.32
N GLY A 224 -39.20 -20.01 22.32
CA GLY A 224 -39.40 -20.92 21.20
C GLY A 224 -40.34 -20.37 20.12
N ALA A 225 -40.46 -19.04 20.01
CA ALA A 225 -41.28 -18.37 19.00
C ALA A 225 -40.44 -17.54 18.02
N ILE A 226 -40.80 -17.58 16.73
CA ILE A 226 -40.29 -16.66 15.70
C ILE A 226 -41.37 -15.63 15.38
N TYR A 227 -40.96 -14.37 15.37
CA TYR A 227 -41.79 -13.23 15.00
C TYR A 227 -41.29 -12.68 13.67
N GLN A 228 -42.17 -12.56 12.68
CA GLN A 228 -41.87 -11.92 11.41
C GLN A 228 -42.58 -10.57 11.34
N ILE A 229 -41.80 -9.51 11.17
CA ILE A 229 -42.28 -8.13 11.12
C ILE A 229 -42.22 -7.65 9.68
N GLU A 230 -43.35 -7.21 9.13
CA GLU A 230 -43.50 -6.84 7.73
C GLU A 230 -43.64 -5.32 7.56
N TYR A 231 -42.86 -4.76 6.65
CA TYR A 231 -42.93 -3.36 6.21
C TYR A 231 -43.03 -3.27 4.69
N VAL A 232 -43.72 -2.25 4.20
CA VAL A 232 -43.81 -1.88 2.77
C VAL A 232 -43.28 -0.47 2.59
N ILE A 233 -42.46 -0.27 1.57
CA ILE A 233 -42.05 1.06 1.12
C ILE A 233 -43.03 1.51 0.03
N ASP A 234 -43.76 2.58 0.27
CA ASP A 234 -44.70 3.10 -0.73
C ASP A 234 -44.02 3.87 -1.88
N ASP A 235 -44.82 4.32 -2.85
CA ASP A 235 -44.35 5.04 -4.04
C ASP A 235 -43.66 6.38 -3.70
N THR A 236 -43.87 6.91 -2.48
CA THR A 236 -43.22 8.13 -1.97
C THR A 236 -41.96 7.86 -1.13
N HIS A 237 -41.45 6.62 -1.16
CA HIS A 237 -40.35 6.13 -0.33
C HIS A 237 -40.63 6.14 1.18
N LYS A 238 -41.89 6.25 1.60
CA LYS A 238 -42.26 6.16 3.02
C LYS A 238 -42.46 4.70 3.41
N VAL A 239 -41.83 4.30 4.53
CA VAL A 239 -41.95 2.97 5.09
C VAL A 239 -43.23 2.89 5.93
N LYS A 240 -44.10 1.95 5.58
CA LYS A 240 -45.35 1.64 6.29
C LYS A 240 -45.24 0.26 6.91
N PHE A 241 -45.72 0.13 8.14
CA PHE A 241 -45.84 -1.16 8.81
C PHE A 241 -47.08 -1.89 8.29
N GLU A 242 -46.92 -3.15 7.88
CA GLU A 242 -47.99 -3.98 7.33
C GLU A 242 -48.54 -4.98 8.35
N GLY A 243 -47.68 -5.59 9.16
CA GLY A 243 -48.13 -6.58 10.13
C GLY A 243 -47.00 -7.29 10.86
N VAL A 244 -47.37 -8.01 11.91
CA VAL A 244 -46.51 -8.98 12.59
C VAL A 244 -47.20 -10.34 12.55
N SER A 245 -46.41 -11.39 12.41
CA SER A 245 -46.88 -12.75 12.57
C SER A 245 -45.97 -13.53 13.51
N LYS A 246 -46.56 -14.50 14.23
CA LYS A 246 -45.88 -15.33 15.23
C LYS A 246 -46.04 -16.81 14.87
N ALA A 247 -44.96 -17.56 14.86
CA ALA A 247 -44.96 -19.01 14.67
C ALA A 247 -44.08 -19.72 15.72
N LYS A 248 -44.32 -21.00 15.97
CA LYS A 248 -43.43 -21.84 16.79
C LYS A 248 -42.19 -22.22 15.97
N ILE A 249 -41.02 -22.12 16.60
CA ILE A 249 -39.74 -22.46 15.96
C ILE A 249 -39.65 -23.99 15.80
N ASN A 250 -39.12 -24.47 14.66
CA ASN A 250 -38.83 -25.89 14.49
C ASN A 250 -37.64 -26.35 15.38
N GLN A 251 -37.53 -27.65 15.65
CA GLN A 251 -36.52 -28.18 16.59
C GLN A 251 -35.07 -27.79 16.21
N LYS A 252 -34.76 -27.70 14.91
CA LYS A 252 -33.42 -27.39 14.39
C LYS A 252 -33.02 -25.94 14.68
N VAL A 253 -33.86 -24.98 14.28
CA VAL A 253 -33.64 -23.55 14.54
C VAL A 253 -33.68 -23.24 16.04
N HIS A 254 -34.47 -23.99 16.81
CA HIS A 254 -34.47 -23.87 18.28
C HIS A 254 -33.13 -24.30 18.91
N ASN A 255 -32.51 -25.37 18.40
CA ASN A 255 -31.20 -25.84 18.88
C ASN A 255 -30.07 -24.88 18.50
N ASP A 256 -30.07 -24.38 17.27
CA ASP A 256 -29.10 -23.39 16.80
C ASP A 256 -29.19 -22.08 17.62
N PHE A 257 -30.43 -21.66 17.93
CA PHE A 257 -30.69 -20.49 18.76
C PHE A 257 -30.29 -20.69 20.23
N LYS A 258 -30.51 -21.88 20.81
CA LYS A 258 -30.03 -22.21 22.16
C LYS A 258 -28.50 -22.16 22.26
N ALA A 259 -27.78 -22.71 21.28
CA ALA A 259 -26.32 -22.68 21.24
C ALA A 259 -25.77 -21.24 21.24
N ILE A 260 -26.44 -20.32 20.53
CA ILE A 260 -26.08 -18.89 20.48
C ILE A 260 -26.30 -18.20 21.83
N ILE A 261 -27.38 -18.54 22.56
CA ILE A 261 -27.67 -17.97 23.88
C ILE A 261 -26.69 -18.48 24.93
N GLU A 262 -26.34 -19.77 24.88
CA GLU A 262 -25.36 -20.41 25.78
C GLU A 262 -23.95 -19.85 25.56
N ASN A 263 -23.54 -19.60 24.31
CA ASN A 263 -22.26 -18.97 23.99
C ASN A 263 -22.16 -17.51 24.46
N ASN A 264 -23.27 -16.77 24.49
CA ASN A 264 -23.29 -15.36 24.93
C ASN A 264 -23.39 -15.16 26.45
N HIS A 265 -23.86 -16.16 27.22
CA HIS A 265 -23.99 -16.04 28.67
C HIS A 265 -22.64 -16.01 29.42
N ASN A 266 -21.56 -16.46 28.78
CA ASN A 266 -20.21 -16.48 29.38
C ASN A 266 -19.45 -15.15 29.30
N ASN A 267 -20.04 -14.10 28.71
CA ASN A 267 -19.38 -12.81 28.49
C ASN A 267 -19.92 -11.62 29.30
N SER A 268 -20.74 -11.83 30.34
CA SER A 268 -21.23 -10.70 31.16
C SER A 268 -21.53 -11.03 32.63
N ALA A 269 -20.52 -10.89 33.50
CA ALA A 269 -20.72 -10.55 34.90
C ALA A 269 -19.52 -9.73 35.44
N PRO A 270 -19.73 -8.57 36.07
CA PRO A 270 -18.72 -7.90 36.88
C PRO A 270 -18.73 -8.47 38.31
N ALA A 271 -17.56 -8.76 38.85
CA ALA A 271 -17.37 -9.23 40.22
C ALA A 271 -17.65 -8.11 41.24
N ASN A 272 -18.55 -8.36 42.19
CA ASN A 272 -18.63 -7.67 43.46
C ASN A 272 -18.59 -8.71 44.59
N GLY A 273 -17.81 -8.41 45.62
CA GLY A 273 -17.31 -9.36 46.60
C GLY A 273 -18.33 -9.90 47.61
N GLY A 274 -17.97 -11.07 48.15
CA GLY A 274 -18.54 -11.68 49.34
C GLY A 274 -17.61 -12.81 49.79
N ALA A 275 -17.10 -12.72 51.01
CA ALA A 275 -16.11 -13.62 51.59
C ALA A 275 -16.70 -15.01 51.94
N GLY A 276 -15.85 -16.05 51.86
CA GLY A 276 -16.03 -17.30 52.59
C GLY A 276 -15.80 -18.57 51.77
N GLY A 277 -14.83 -19.40 52.19
CA GLY A 277 -14.79 -20.83 51.87
C GLY A 277 -13.76 -21.25 50.82
N SER A 278 -12.63 -21.75 51.32
CA SER A 278 -11.51 -22.33 50.58
C SER A 278 -11.83 -23.64 49.85
N THR A 279 -11.64 -23.66 48.54
CA THR A 279 -11.06 -24.82 47.81
C THR A 279 -10.48 -24.34 46.47
N VAL A 280 -9.15 -24.49 46.33
CA VAL A 280 -8.37 -24.02 45.19
C VAL A 280 -8.69 -24.87 43.95
N GLN A 281 -9.36 -24.29 42.95
CA GLN A 281 -9.36 -24.78 41.58
C GLN A 281 -8.86 -23.69 40.63
N SER A 282 -7.90 -24.05 39.79
CA SER A 282 -7.09 -23.17 38.96
C SER A 282 -7.88 -22.58 37.78
N GLU A 283 -8.24 -21.30 37.83
CA GLU A 283 -8.77 -20.57 36.66
C GLU A 283 -7.70 -20.44 35.56
N ARG A 284 -7.94 -21.00 34.37
CA ARG A 284 -7.12 -20.81 33.16
C ARG A 284 -7.45 -19.45 32.54
N VAL A 285 -6.45 -18.67 32.14
CA VAL A 285 -6.65 -17.47 31.32
C VAL A 285 -7.00 -17.94 29.91
N ILE A 286 -8.26 -17.78 29.49
CA ILE A 286 -8.71 -18.13 28.13
C ILE A 286 -8.56 -16.89 27.26
N ILE A 287 -7.55 -16.86 26.39
CA ILE A 287 -7.45 -15.88 25.31
C ILE A 287 -8.19 -16.46 24.11
N GLN A 288 -9.23 -15.78 23.62
CA GLN A 288 -9.87 -16.15 22.35
C GLN A 288 -8.88 -15.89 21.20
N VAL A 289 -8.44 -16.95 20.55
CA VAL A 289 -7.53 -16.88 19.40
C VAL A 289 -8.31 -17.23 18.13
N PRO A 290 -8.14 -16.47 17.03
CA PRO A 290 -8.82 -16.72 15.77
C PRO A 290 -8.62 -18.16 15.28
N GLU A 291 -9.70 -18.76 14.76
CA GLU A 291 -9.62 -20.11 14.22
C GLU A 291 -8.85 -20.15 12.91
N MET A 292 -8.33 -21.33 12.58
CA MET A 292 -7.56 -21.54 11.36
C MET A 292 -8.34 -21.15 10.09
N GLU A 293 -9.65 -21.40 10.09
CA GLU A 293 -10.53 -21.11 8.97
C GLU A 293 -10.69 -19.59 8.75
N GLU A 294 -10.60 -18.79 9.82
CA GLU A 294 -10.60 -17.33 9.72
C GLU A 294 -9.33 -16.82 9.06
N PHE A 295 -8.17 -17.37 9.44
CA PHE A 295 -6.90 -17.05 8.80
C PHE A 295 -6.87 -17.45 7.33
N LYS A 296 -7.45 -18.60 6.95
CA LYS A 296 -7.58 -19.00 5.54
C LYS A 296 -8.47 -18.04 4.75
N LYS A 297 -9.64 -17.70 5.28
CA LYS A 297 -10.54 -16.71 4.66
C LYS A 297 -9.88 -15.34 4.51
N ALA A 298 -9.12 -14.91 5.51
CA ALA A 298 -8.36 -13.66 5.43
C ALA A 298 -7.24 -13.71 4.39
N LEU A 299 -6.49 -14.81 4.31
CA LEU A 299 -5.45 -15.02 3.30
C LEU A 299 -6.05 -15.01 1.89
N LEU A 300 -7.22 -15.62 1.70
CA LEU A 300 -7.96 -15.58 0.45
C LEU A 300 -8.38 -14.15 0.08
N ARG A 301 -8.91 -13.38 1.04
CA ARG A 301 -9.27 -11.96 0.82
C ARG A 301 -8.04 -11.14 0.41
N GLU A 302 -6.90 -11.35 1.07
CA GLU A 302 -5.63 -10.70 0.69
C GLU A 302 -5.18 -11.14 -0.71
N LYS A 303 -5.27 -12.44 -1.04
CA LYS A 303 -4.98 -12.97 -2.38
C LYS A 303 -5.86 -12.31 -3.44
N PHE A 304 -7.17 -12.26 -3.24
CA PHE A 304 -8.10 -11.63 -4.18
C PHE A 304 -7.90 -10.12 -4.28
N PHE A 305 -7.60 -9.45 -3.18
CA PHE A 305 -7.22 -8.02 -3.19
C PHE A 305 -5.98 -7.81 -4.06
N LEU A 306 -4.92 -8.58 -3.85
CA LEU A 306 -3.70 -8.52 -4.65
C LEU A 306 -3.88 -9.02 -6.09
N GLN A 307 -4.90 -9.83 -6.39
CA GLN A 307 -5.24 -10.18 -7.78
C GLN A 307 -5.99 -9.04 -8.48
N LYS A 308 -6.94 -8.39 -7.80
CA LYS A 308 -7.75 -7.28 -8.35
C LYS A 308 -6.96 -5.98 -8.45
N GLU A 309 -6.23 -5.62 -7.40
CA GLU A 309 -5.41 -4.40 -7.32
C GLU A 309 -3.95 -4.63 -7.76
N GLY A 310 -3.41 -5.84 -7.57
CA GLY A 310 -1.97 -6.14 -7.66
C GLY A 310 -1.51 -6.89 -8.91
N GLY A 311 -2.38 -7.08 -9.91
CA GLY A 311 -1.96 -7.25 -11.30
C GLY A 311 -1.54 -5.92 -11.96
N ARG A 312 -1.31 -4.87 -11.16
CA ARG A 312 -0.84 -3.57 -11.63
C ARG A 312 0.54 -3.70 -12.25
N LYS A 313 0.64 -3.09 -13.41
CA LYS A 313 1.87 -2.88 -14.16
C LYS A 313 2.57 -1.67 -13.56
N TYR A 314 3.69 -1.88 -12.89
CA TYR A 314 4.49 -0.81 -12.31
C TYR A 314 5.47 -0.30 -13.34
N LYS A 315 5.36 0.99 -13.66
CA LYS A 315 6.35 1.65 -14.50
C LYS A 315 7.61 1.84 -13.67
N VAL A 316 8.70 1.35 -14.22
CA VAL A 316 10.04 1.49 -13.66
C VAL A 316 10.95 2.15 -14.68
N THR A 317 11.94 2.88 -14.21
CA THR A 317 12.79 3.78 -15.02
C THR A 317 14.25 3.67 -14.62
N ASP A 318 15.14 4.19 -15.45
CA ASP A 318 16.60 4.21 -15.22
C ASP A 318 17.19 2.86 -14.78
N GLY A 319 16.71 1.78 -15.38
CA GLY A 319 17.18 0.42 -15.13
C GLY A 319 18.67 0.30 -15.39
N LYS A 320 19.48 0.10 -14.35
CA LYS A 320 20.93 -0.11 -14.44
C LYS A 320 21.24 -1.58 -14.21
N GLN A 321 22.03 -2.16 -15.12
CA GLN A 321 22.55 -3.50 -14.92
C GLN A 321 23.62 -3.48 -13.83
N LEU A 322 23.35 -4.11 -12.69
CA LEU A 322 24.31 -4.20 -11.58
C LEU A 322 25.35 -5.28 -11.86
N ASN A 323 24.88 -6.48 -12.19
CA ASN A 323 25.75 -7.62 -12.45
C ASN A 323 25.03 -8.63 -13.36
N ILE A 324 25.83 -9.47 -14.00
CA ILE A 324 25.37 -10.70 -14.64
C ILE A 324 26.05 -11.84 -13.91
N GLN A 325 25.41 -12.36 -12.87
CA GLN A 325 25.90 -13.54 -12.18
C GLN A 325 25.22 -14.76 -12.73
N ARG A 326 26.04 -15.75 -13.12
CA ARG A 326 25.55 -17.07 -13.55
C ARG A 326 24.53 -16.94 -14.69
N GLY A 327 24.71 -15.89 -15.48
CA GLY A 327 23.90 -15.44 -16.60
C GLY A 327 22.52 -14.85 -16.28
N LEU A 328 22.02 -14.92 -15.05
CA LEU A 328 20.88 -14.10 -14.67
C LEU A 328 21.33 -12.64 -14.66
N ALA A 329 20.54 -11.76 -15.25
CA ALA A 329 20.85 -10.34 -15.28
C ALA A 329 20.15 -9.68 -14.09
N THR A 330 20.95 -9.05 -13.24
CA THR A 330 20.44 -8.24 -12.13
C THR A 330 20.32 -6.80 -12.59
N TYR A 331 19.10 -6.28 -12.53
CA TYR A 331 18.81 -4.88 -12.82
C TYR A 331 18.29 -4.21 -11.57
N VAL A 332 18.79 -3.03 -11.28
CA VAL A 332 18.13 -2.09 -10.36
C VAL A 332 17.35 -1.09 -11.21
N PHE A 333 16.09 -0.86 -10.88
CA PHE A 333 15.29 0.17 -11.50
C PHE A 333 14.79 1.16 -10.47
N ASP A 334 14.62 2.41 -10.89
CA ASP A 334 13.94 3.44 -10.12
C ASP A 334 12.41 3.34 -10.34
N MET A 335 11.65 3.54 -9.27
CA MET A 335 10.21 3.46 -9.20
C MET A 335 9.62 4.83 -8.87
N GLU A 336 8.43 5.11 -9.40
CA GLU A 336 7.72 6.35 -9.08
C GLU A 336 7.13 6.28 -7.66
N SER A 337 6.64 5.10 -7.25
CA SER A 337 6.05 4.80 -5.95
C SER A 337 6.79 3.66 -5.23
N GLU A 338 6.70 3.66 -3.89
CA GLU A 338 7.25 2.60 -3.05
C GLU A 338 6.39 1.33 -3.16
N LEU A 339 7.05 0.18 -3.29
CA LEU A 339 6.41 -1.13 -3.31
C LEU A 339 6.98 -2.01 -2.21
N PHE A 340 6.11 -2.73 -1.51
CA PHE A 340 6.49 -3.69 -0.49
C PHE A 340 6.32 -5.09 -1.05
N LEU A 341 7.39 -5.59 -1.67
CA LEU A 341 7.42 -6.92 -2.28
C LEU A 341 8.32 -7.84 -1.47
N ALA A 342 7.88 -9.08 -1.31
CA ALA A 342 8.73 -10.10 -0.72
C ALA A 342 9.93 -10.39 -1.63
N ASP A 343 11.08 -10.64 -1.00
CA ASP A 343 12.20 -11.29 -1.68
C ASP A 343 11.71 -12.60 -2.33
N ASP A 344 12.23 -12.88 -3.52
CA ASP A 344 11.84 -13.99 -4.39
C ASP A 344 10.41 -13.92 -4.95
N ALA A 345 9.69 -12.80 -4.79
CA ALA A 345 8.37 -12.63 -5.41
C ALA A 345 8.48 -12.75 -6.94
N PRO A 346 7.63 -13.58 -7.59
CA PRO A 346 7.69 -13.77 -9.03
C PRO A 346 7.24 -12.52 -9.77
N ILE A 347 7.98 -12.17 -10.82
CA ILE A 347 7.70 -11.02 -11.68
C ILE A 347 7.84 -11.36 -13.16
N THR A 348 7.19 -10.55 -13.97
CA THR A 348 7.41 -10.44 -15.41
C THR A 348 7.79 -9.01 -15.76
N LEU A 349 9.00 -8.83 -16.30
CA LEU A 349 9.50 -7.54 -16.76
C LEU A 349 9.22 -7.38 -18.26
N HIS A 350 8.56 -6.29 -18.64
CA HIS A 350 8.30 -5.93 -20.02
C HIS A 350 9.18 -4.73 -20.43
N VAL A 351 10.04 -4.92 -21.43
CA VAL A 351 10.91 -3.88 -22.00
C VAL A 351 10.54 -3.71 -23.48
N GLY A 352 9.71 -2.70 -23.78
CA GLY A 352 9.12 -2.55 -25.11
C GLY A 352 8.23 -3.74 -25.47
N ALA A 353 8.54 -4.43 -26.57
CA ALA A 353 7.82 -5.63 -27.02
C ALA A 353 8.39 -6.94 -26.42
N ASN A 354 9.51 -6.89 -25.70
CA ASN A 354 10.16 -8.06 -25.13
C ASN A 354 9.74 -8.28 -23.67
N GLU A 355 9.68 -9.54 -23.26
CA GLU A 355 9.44 -9.94 -21.88
C GLU A 355 10.59 -10.77 -21.32
N ALA A 356 10.73 -10.74 -19.99
CA ALA A 356 11.61 -11.60 -19.23
C ALA A 356 10.92 -11.98 -17.93
N THR A 357 11.12 -13.22 -17.50
CA THR A 357 10.60 -13.69 -16.21
C THR A 357 11.72 -13.67 -15.18
N GLY A 358 11.33 -13.41 -13.94
CA GLY A 358 12.30 -13.22 -12.88
C GLY A 358 11.68 -13.26 -11.51
N SER A 359 12.48 -12.86 -10.54
CA SER A 359 12.01 -12.60 -9.19
C SER A 359 12.58 -11.30 -8.67
N VAL A 360 11.89 -10.74 -7.69
CA VAL A 360 12.41 -9.64 -6.88
C VAL A 360 13.60 -10.16 -6.08
N LEU A 361 14.76 -9.52 -6.23
CA LEU A 361 15.89 -9.77 -5.33
C LEU A 361 15.80 -8.91 -4.09
N VAL A 362 15.54 -7.62 -4.31
CA VAL A 362 15.43 -6.60 -3.30
C VAL A 362 14.42 -5.58 -3.80
N CYS A 363 13.44 -5.22 -2.98
CA CYS A 363 12.58 -4.08 -3.23
C CYS A 363 12.77 -3.11 -2.06
N GLU A 364 13.62 -2.12 -2.29
CA GLU A 364 14.03 -1.15 -1.27
C GLU A 364 13.89 0.26 -1.84
N GLU A 365 13.25 1.10 -1.06
CA GLU A 365 12.99 2.51 -1.31
C GLU A 365 12.10 2.70 -2.53
N PHE A 366 12.62 3.44 -3.50
CA PHE A 366 12.05 3.63 -4.82
C PHE A 366 12.87 2.86 -5.83
N SER A 367 13.51 1.78 -5.39
CA SER A 367 14.27 0.93 -6.27
C SER A 367 13.77 -0.50 -6.16
N ILE A 368 13.74 -1.16 -7.31
CA ILE A 368 13.51 -2.59 -7.36
C ILE A 368 14.69 -3.22 -8.07
N THR A 369 15.40 -4.03 -7.31
CA THR A 369 16.43 -4.91 -7.84
C THR A 369 15.77 -6.24 -8.18
N VAL A 370 15.81 -6.58 -9.46
CA VAL A 370 15.20 -7.78 -9.99
C VAL A 370 16.27 -8.66 -10.61
N VAL A 371 16.11 -9.96 -10.46
CA VAL A 371 16.86 -10.95 -11.19
C VAL A 371 15.99 -11.50 -12.29
N ILE A 372 16.42 -11.34 -13.53
CA ILE A 372 15.66 -11.79 -14.70
C ILE A 372 16.48 -12.76 -15.52
N ASP A 373 15.78 -13.64 -16.24
CA ASP A 373 16.40 -14.70 -17.02
C ASP A 373 16.98 -14.24 -18.37
N LYS A 374 16.72 -12.98 -18.75
CA LYS A 374 17.17 -12.31 -19.98
C LYS A 374 17.93 -11.01 -19.70
N ASP A 375 18.92 -10.68 -20.53
CA ASP A 375 19.72 -9.45 -20.42
C ASP A 375 19.29 -8.45 -21.49
N PHE A 376 18.94 -7.23 -21.07
CA PHE A 376 18.47 -6.14 -21.93
C PHE A 376 19.52 -5.05 -22.17
N GLY A 377 20.79 -5.27 -21.83
CA GLY A 377 21.83 -4.24 -21.98
C GLY A 377 22.30 -3.66 -20.64
N SER A 378 23.27 -2.76 -20.69
CA SER A 378 23.78 -2.07 -19.50
C SER A 378 22.78 -1.10 -18.88
N LYS A 379 21.81 -0.62 -19.68
CA LYS A 379 20.81 0.37 -19.27
C LYS A 379 19.46 0.11 -19.94
N ILE A 380 18.38 0.30 -19.19
CA ILE A 380 16.98 0.24 -19.62
C ILE A 380 16.32 1.56 -19.23
N ASN A 381 15.94 2.39 -20.21
CA ASN A 381 15.39 3.71 -19.90
C ASN A 381 14.04 3.64 -19.16
N SER A 382 13.17 2.73 -19.60
CA SER A 382 11.89 2.46 -18.95
C SER A 382 11.45 1.02 -19.24
N ALA A 383 10.79 0.43 -18.26
CA ALA A 383 10.18 -0.88 -18.36
C ALA A 383 8.89 -0.91 -17.53
N THR A 384 8.15 -1.99 -17.70
CA THR A 384 6.94 -2.24 -16.92
C THR A 384 7.06 -3.58 -16.22
N ILE A 385 6.99 -3.58 -14.89
CA ILE A 385 7.01 -4.80 -14.08
C ILE A 385 5.57 -5.19 -13.77
N SER A 386 5.18 -6.38 -14.19
CA SER A 386 3.97 -7.05 -13.73
C SER A 386 4.37 -7.97 -12.57
N ILE A 387 3.74 -7.80 -11.42
CA ILE A 387 4.06 -8.58 -10.22
C ILE A 387 2.92 -9.56 -9.97
N GLU A 388 3.24 -10.75 -9.49
CA GLU A 388 2.23 -11.74 -9.13
C GLU A 388 2.38 -12.15 -7.64
N PRO A 389 2.28 -11.21 -6.67
CA PRO A 389 2.49 -11.53 -5.25
C PRO A 389 1.50 -12.58 -4.75
N TRP A 390 0.31 -12.63 -5.35
CA TRP A 390 -0.72 -13.60 -5.03
C TRP A 390 -0.29 -15.06 -5.29
N LYS A 391 0.69 -15.32 -6.17
CA LYS A 391 1.23 -16.67 -6.41
C LYS A 391 1.97 -17.21 -5.18
N LEU A 392 2.63 -16.33 -4.41
CA LEU A 392 3.22 -16.72 -3.13
C LEU A 392 2.12 -17.12 -2.12
N LEU A 393 1.04 -16.35 -2.06
CA LEU A 393 -0.09 -16.63 -1.18
C LEU A 393 -0.84 -17.91 -1.60
N GLU A 394 -0.92 -18.18 -2.91
CA GLU A 394 -1.47 -19.42 -3.44
C GLU A 394 -0.60 -20.64 -3.09
N ALA A 395 0.71 -20.56 -3.29
CA ALA A 395 1.64 -21.61 -2.87
C ALA A 395 1.55 -21.86 -1.35
N GLN A 396 1.43 -20.78 -0.58
CA GLN A 396 1.22 -20.85 0.86
C GLN A 396 -0.10 -21.54 1.22
N GLU A 397 -1.21 -21.16 0.57
CA GLU A 397 -2.53 -21.76 0.75
C GLU A 397 -2.51 -23.26 0.45
N ASN A 398 -1.86 -23.67 -0.65
CA ASN A 398 -1.70 -25.09 -1.01
C ASN A 398 -0.95 -25.87 0.08
N LYS A 399 0.17 -25.32 0.59
CA LYS A 399 0.92 -25.95 1.69
C LYS A 399 0.10 -26.02 2.98
N LEU A 400 -0.64 -24.98 3.28
CA LEU A 400 -1.51 -24.90 4.44
C LEU A 400 -2.63 -25.95 4.41
N ASN A 401 -3.23 -26.16 3.24
CA ASN A 401 -4.26 -27.17 3.02
C ASN A 401 -3.71 -28.61 3.04
N SER A 402 -2.41 -28.77 2.80
CA SER A 402 -1.73 -30.08 2.87
C SER A 402 -1.33 -30.50 4.29
N ILE A 403 -1.56 -29.67 5.33
CA ILE A 403 -1.25 -30.03 6.71
C ILE A 403 -2.19 -31.14 7.17
N THR A 404 -1.63 -32.27 7.61
CA THR A 404 -2.41 -33.42 8.10
C THR A 404 -2.23 -33.62 9.60
N ALA A 405 -2.95 -34.58 10.18
CA ALA A 405 -2.78 -34.97 11.58
C ALA A 405 -1.38 -35.53 11.90
N GLU A 406 -0.63 -35.96 10.88
CA GLU A 406 0.75 -36.46 11.03
C GLU A 406 1.77 -35.34 11.24
N ASP A 407 1.42 -34.10 10.91
CA ASP A 407 2.24 -32.91 11.09
C ASP A 407 2.17 -32.42 12.55
N LYS A 408 2.61 -33.29 13.47
CA LYS A 408 2.47 -33.14 14.93
C LYS A 408 2.90 -31.77 15.46
N ILE A 409 4.03 -31.24 14.97
CA ILE A 409 4.55 -29.94 15.40
C ILE A 409 3.63 -28.79 14.96
N ALA A 410 3.19 -28.77 13.70
CA ALA A 410 2.25 -27.77 13.20
C ALA A 410 0.92 -27.82 13.96
N ILE A 411 0.34 -29.02 14.12
CA ILE A 411 -0.90 -29.21 14.88
C ILE A 411 -0.77 -28.78 16.34
N LYS A 412 0.38 -29.05 16.96
CA LYS A 412 0.65 -28.65 18.35
C LYS A 412 0.70 -27.14 18.50
N ILE A 413 1.37 -26.42 17.60
CA ILE A 413 1.37 -24.94 17.60
C ILE A 413 -0.06 -24.42 17.44
N MET A 414 -0.82 -24.97 16.49
CA MET A 414 -2.18 -24.53 16.16
C MET A 414 -3.19 -24.76 17.30
N ARG A 415 -3.15 -25.93 17.95
CA ARG A 415 -4.18 -26.34 18.93
C ARG A 415 -3.79 -26.10 20.38
N GLN A 416 -2.51 -26.26 20.71
CA GLN A 416 -2.05 -26.18 22.11
C GLN A 416 -1.38 -24.85 22.41
N GLY A 417 -0.72 -24.22 21.43
CA GLY A 417 0.09 -23.01 21.64
C GLY A 417 -0.62 -21.91 22.43
N PRO A 418 -1.77 -21.39 21.95
CA PRO A 418 -2.55 -20.37 22.66
C PRO A 418 -2.90 -20.69 24.13
N CYS A 419 -3.00 -21.97 24.47
CA CYS A 419 -3.43 -22.44 25.78
C CYS A 419 -2.28 -22.61 26.79
N LEU A 420 -1.02 -22.34 26.40
CA LEU A 420 0.19 -22.61 27.20
C LEU A 420 0.78 -21.36 27.89
N ILE A 421 -0.02 -20.31 27.99
CA ILE A 421 0.28 -19.11 28.77
C ILE A 421 0.29 -19.47 30.26
N THR A 422 1.23 -18.89 31.00
CA THR A 422 1.38 -19.10 32.44
C THR A 422 1.02 -17.84 33.21
N LYS A 423 0.57 -17.99 34.47
CA LYS A 423 0.32 -16.85 35.37
C LYS A 423 1.61 -16.19 35.89
N ASP A 424 2.77 -16.81 35.65
CA ASP A 424 4.04 -16.30 36.11
C ASP A 424 4.35 -14.92 35.51
N PRO A 425 4.89 -13.97 36.30
CA PRO A 425 5.30 -12.67 35.79
C PRO A 425 6.32 -12.82 34.66
N ILE A 426 6.24 -11.97 33.63
CA ILE A 426 7.20 -12.02 32.50
C ILE A 426 8.65 -11.89 32.96
N GLN A 427 8.91 -11.30 34.13
CA GLN A 427 10.24 -11.18 34.72
C GLN A 427 10.88 -12.53 35.06
N THR A 428 10.10 -13.60 35.26
CA THR A 428 10.62 -14.95 35.60
C THR A 428 10.96 -15.80 34.37
N ILE A 429 10.72 -15.28 33.17
CA ILE A 429 11.10 -15.92 31.91
C ILE A 429 12.57 -16.39 31.94
N LEU A 430 12.82 -17.57 31.37
CA LEU A 430 14.18 -18.07 31.15
C LEU A 430 14.95 -17.10 30.24
N LYS A 431 16.19 -16.80 30.60
CA LYS A 431 17.01 -15.79 29.93
C LYS A 431 18.41 -16.31 29.62
N GLY A 432 18.95 -15.86 28.48
CA GLY A 432 20.33 -16.13 28.07
C GLY A 432 20.46 -17.19 26.97
N GLN A 433 21.61 -17.19 26.31
CA GLN A 433 21.89 -18.10 25.19
C GLN A 433 21.93 -19.57 25.64
N ASP A 434 22.53 -19.86 26.80
CA ASP A 434 22.55 -21.22 27.36
C ASP A 434 21.16 -21.71 27.75
N ALA A 435 20.31 -20.83 28.29
CA ALA A 435 18.92 -21.17 28.59
C ALA A 435 18.14 -21.47 27.31
N ALA A 436 18.38 -20.73 26.22
CA ALA A 436 17.79 -21.00 24.92
C ALA A 436 18.24 -22.35 24.36
N LYS A 437 19.55 -22.64 24.39
CA LYS A 437 20.13 -23.93 23.98
C LYS A 437 19.54 -25.10 24.77
N ASN A 438 19.51 -24.98 26.09
CA ASN A 438 18.92 -25.99 26.97
C ASN A 438 17.44 -26.20 26.67
N LYS A 439 16.69 -25.14 26.38
CA LYS A 439 15.25 -25.25 26.06
C LYS A 439 15.00 -25.93 24.72
N ILE A 440 15.79 -25.61 23.69
CA ILE A 440 15.75 -26.26 22.38
C ILE A 440 16.02 -27.77 22.54
N SER A 441 17.01 -28.15 23.35
CA SER A 441 17.33 -29.57 23.56
C SER A 441 16.17 -30.35 24.20
N LYS A 442 15.46 -29.76 25.16
CA LYS A 442 14.41 -30.41 25.96
C LYS A 442 12.99 -30.31 25.38
N SER A 443 12.72 -29.32 24.54
CA SER A 443 11.38 -29.03 24.03
C SER A 443 11.28 -29.34 22.54
N ASP A 444 10.09 -29.71 22.07
CA ASP A 444 9.79 -29.87 20.64
C ASP A 444 9.52 -28.53 19.96
N ILE A 445 8.96 -27.56 20.68
CA ILE A 445 8.77 -26.19 20.20
C ILE A 445 9.46 -25.22 21.17
N THR A 446 10.25 -24.30 20.61
CA THR A 446 10.87 -23.21 21.36
C THR A 446 10.60 -21.88 20.66
N VAL A 447 10.22 -20.87 21.44
CA VAL A 447 10.04 -19.50 20.97
C VAL A 447 11.10 -18.64 21.63
N ILE A 448 12.08 -18.20 20.84
CA ILE A 448 13.15 -17.31 21.26
C ILE A 448 12.71 -15.87 21.01
N TRP A 449 12.48 -15.13 22.09
CA TRP A 449 12.42 -13.69 22.05
C TRP A 449 13.85 -13.13 21.98
N GLY A 450 14.22 -12.63 20.82
CA GLY A 450 15.54 -12.09 20.54
C GLY A 450 15.51 -10.60 20.23
N PRO A 451 15.53 -9.72 21.25
CA PRO A 451 15.73 -8.29 21.09
C PRO A 451 16.98 -7.90 20.26
N PRO A 452 17.09 -6.64 19.82
CA PRO A 452 18.21 -6.14 19.02
C PRO A 452 19.57 -6.38 19.68
N GLY A 453 20.56 -6.82 18.89
CA GLY A 453 21.93 -7.03 19.35
C GLY A 453 22.16 -8.24 20.27
N THR A 454 21.16 -9.07 20.56
CA THR A 454 21.27 -10.18 21.54
C THR A 454 21.91 -11.47 21.00
N GLY A 455 22.32 -11.47 19.73
CA GLY A 455 22.99 -12.61 19.10
C GLY A 455 22.04 -13.71 18.62
N LYS A 456 20.89 -13.34 18.03
CA LYS A 456 19.95 -14.29 17.40
C LYS A 456 20.65 -15.23 16.42
N SER A 457 21.31 -14.68 15.41
CA SER A 457 21.98 -15.45 14.35
C SER A 457 23.11 -16.33 14.90
N TYR A 458 23.87 -15.83 15.88
CA TYR A 458 24.89 -16.60 16.58
C TYR A 458 24.29 -17.81 17.33
N THR A 459 23.18 -17.59 18.04
CA THR A 459 22.47 -18.64 18.78
C THR A 459 21.91 -19.69 17.83
N MET A 460 21.31 -19.28 16.72
CA MET A 460 20.80 -20.21 15.70
C MET A 460 21.92 -21.03 15.07
N ALA A 461 23.04 -20.40 14.69
CA ALA A 461 24.19 -21.10 14.13
C ALA A 461 24.76 -22.15 15.07
N ASN A 462 24.89 -21.83 16.37
CA ASN A 462 25.37 -22.76 17.38
C ASN A 462 24.45 -24.00 17.51
N ASN A 463 23.13 -23.77 17.59
CA ASN A 463 22.15 -24.87 17.66
C ASN A 463 22.15 -25.71 16.36
N ALA A 464 22.28 -25.09 15.19
CA ALA A 464 22.41 -25.83 13.93
C ALA A 464 23.63 -26.77 13.96
N ILE A 465 24.81 -26.25 14.35
CA ILE A 465 26.06 -27.04 14.40
C ILE A 465 25.94 -28.19 15.40
N GLU A 466 25.27 -27.99 16.53
CA GLU A 466 25.04 -29.05 17.52
C GLU A 466 24.19 -30.19 16.94
N PHE A 467 23.08 -29.88 16.26
CA PHE A 467 22.24 -30.88 15.61
C PHE A 467 22.97 -31.62 14.49
N LEU A 468 23.72 -30.88 13.66
CA LEU A 468 24.53 -31.48 12.60
C LEU A 468 25.63 -32.40 13.15
N THR A 469 26.18 -32.09 14.34
CA THR A 469 27.14 -32.95 15.03
C THR A 469 26.50 -34.25 15.53
N GLN A 470 25.20 -34.25 15.80
CA GLN A 470 24.42 -35.45 16.13
C GLN A 470 23.97 -36.24 14.90
N GLY A 471 24.38 -35.84 13.69
CA GLY A 471 23.94 -36.45 12.44
C GLY A 471 22.49 -36.09 12.05
N LYS A 472 21.94 -35.02 12.63
CA LYS A 472 20.57 -34.56 12.37
C LYS A 472 20.51 -33.51 11.28
N SER A 473 19.40 -33.49 10.56
CA SER A 473 19.12 -32.54 9.47
C SER A 473 18.55 -31.22 10.00
N VAL A 474 18.94 -30.10 9.37
CA VAL A 474 18.57 -28.75 9.78
C VAL A 474 18.04 -27.94 8.59
N LEU A 475 16.88 -27.30 8.75
CA LEU A 475 16.40 -26.27 7.84
C LEU A 475 16.35 -24.93 8.57
N MET A 476 17.01 -23.93 8.01
CA MET A 476 16.91 -22.55 8.47
C MET A 476 16.17 -21.71 7.42
N VAL A 477 15.11 -21.03 7.86
CA VAL A 477 14.31 -20.13 7.03
C VAL A 477 14.19 -18.73 7.64
N SER A 478 14.04 -17.72 6.80
CA SER A 478 13.72 -16.35 7.20
C SER A 478 12.95 -15.61 6.11
N HIS A 479 12.44 -14.42 6.44
CA HIS A 479 11.73 -13.54 5.50
C HIS A 479 12.63 -12.83 4.50
N SER A 480 13.87 -12.52 4.89
CA SER A 480 14.79 -11.73 4.10
C SER A 480 16.07 -12.48 3.78
N ASN A 481 16.68 -12.20 2.62
CA ASN A 481 17.96 -12.81 2.26
C ASN A 481 19.09 -12.42 3.24
N ILE A 482 19.08 -11.18 3.77
CA ILE A 482 20.08 -10.71 4.76
C ILE A 482 20.11 -11.63 5.98
N SER A 483 18.94 -11.94 6.54
CA SER A 483 18.84 -12.72 7.77
C SER A 483 19.34 -14.15 7.57
N VAL A 484 19.04 -14.76 6.41
CA VAL A 484 19.57 -16.09 6.05
C VAL A 484 21.09 -16.04 5.90
N ASP A 485 21.61 -15.05 5.16
CA ASP A 485 23.05 -14.90 4.92
C ASP A 485 23.81 -14.66 6.23
N GLY A 486 23.24 -13.88 7.15
CA GLY A 486 23.78 -13.63 8.48
C GLY A 486 23.94 -14.92 9.30
N VAL A 487 22.94 -15.81 9.29
CA VAL A 487 23.07 -17.12 9.98
C VAL A 487 24.10 -18.01 9.30
N VAL A 488 24.13 -18.06 7.97
CA VAL A 488 25.10 -18.88 7.22
C VAL A 488 26.53 -18.42 7.48
N ASN A 489 26.78 -17.11 7.49
CA ASN A 489 28.10 -16.56 7.83
C ASN A 489 28.52 -16.97 9.24
N GLN A 490 27.62 -16.89 10.23
CA GLN A 490 27.90 -17.37 11.59
C GLN A 490 28.20 -18.87 11.65
N VAL A 491 27.49 -19.70 10.86
CA VAL A 491 27.79 -21.14 10.75
C VAL A 491 29.18 -21.36 10.16
N ILE A 492 29.53 -20.65 9.09
CA ILE A 492 30.86 -20.75 8.44
C ILE A 492 31.97 -20.38 9.43
N ASP A 493 31.82 -19.26 10.13
CA ASP A 493 32.83 -18.77 11.07
C ASP A 493 33.02 -19.71 12.25
N GLN A 494 31.92 -20.21 12.83
CA GLN A 494 31.98 -21.17 13.94
C GLN A 494 32.57 -22.52 13.50
N LEU A 495 32.26 -23.01 12.30
CA LEU A 495 32.85 -24.26 11.79
C LEU A 495 34.34 -24.12 11.52
N LYS A 496 34.79 -22.96 11.01
CA LYS A 496 36.23 -22.68 10.86
C LYS A 496 36.92 -22.66 12.23
N ALA A 497 36.34 -21.98 13.21
CA ALA A 497 36.88 -21.94 14.58
C ALA A 497 36.94 -23.33 15.24
N GLN A 498 36.01 -24.24 14.91
CA GLN A 498 35.99 -25.62 15.37
C GLN A 498 36.80 -26.60 14.50
N ASN A 499 37.58 -26.12 13.51
CA ASN A 499 38.32 -26.96 12.55
C ASN A 499 37.42 -27.95 11.75
N LYS A 500 36.12 -27.68 11.62
CA LYS A 500 35.13 -28.48 10.87
C LYS A 500 34.84 -27.92 9.47
N GLY A 501 35.78 -27.15 8.90
CA GLY A 501 35.63 -26.56 7.56
C GLY A 501 35.45 -27.58 6.42
N SER A 502 35.77 -28.86 6.64
CA SER A 502 35.53 -29.96 5.70
C SER A 502 34.04 -30.18 5.40
N TRP A 503 33.15 -29.86 6.33
CA TRP A 503 31.70 -30.06 6.14
C TRP A 503 31.13 -29.21 5.01
N LEU A 504 31.67 -27.99 4.85
CA LEU A 504 31.36 -27.12 3.72
C LEU A 504 31.85 -27.74 2.41
N LYS A 505 33.08 -28.27 2.38
CA LYS A 505 33.67 -28.88 1.16
C LYS A 505 32.92 -30.14 0.69
N SER A 506 32.30 -30.86 1.62
CA SER A 506 31.46 -32.03 1.32
C SER A 506 30.03 -31.68 0.88
N GLY A 507 29.64 -30.39 0.88
CA GLY A 507 28.28 -29.97 0.52
C GLY A 507 27.22 -30.31 1.57
N ARG A 508 27.62 -30.54 2.83
CA ARG A 508 26.70 -30.87 3.92
C ARG A 508 25.86 -29.67 4.35
N ILE A 509 26.33 -28.45 4.08
CA ILE A 509 25.67 -27.20 4.49
C ILE A 509 25.59 -26.30 3.28
N LEU A 510 24.37 -25.97 2.85
CA LEU A 510 24.14 -25.18 1.64
C LEU A 510 23.15 -24.03 1.88
N ARG A 511 23.56 -22.83 1.47
CA ARG A 511 22.71 -21.66 1.27
C ARG A 511 22.05 -21.76 -0.11
N TYR A 512 20.74 -21.92 -0.13
CA TYR A 512 19.95 -22.10 -1.35
C TYR A 512 19.18 -20.83 -1.70
N GLY A 513 19.21 -20.41 -2.97
CA GLY A 513 18.60 -19.17 -3.44
C GLY A 513 19.61 -18.03 -3.65
N TYR A 514 19.09 -16.80 -3.78
CA TYR A 514 19.92 -15.61 -3.93
C TYR A 514 20.71 -15.31 -2.65
N VAL A 515 21.89 -14.72 -2.80
CA VAL A 515 22.76 -14.31 -1.69
C VAL A 515 23.02 -12.82 -1.85
N ARG A 516 22.69 -12.04 -0.82
CA ARG A 516 22.84 -10.58 -0.80
C ARG A 516 24.20 -10.16 -0.28
N ASP A 517 24.78 -10.91 0.67
CA ASP A 517 26.14 -10.65 1.14
C ASP A 517 27.17 -10.98 0.06
N GLU A 518 27.95 -9.97 -0.36
CA GLU A 518 28.90 -10.10 -1.49
C GLU A 518 29.99 -11.15 -1.23
N LYS A 519 30.51 -11.20 0.00
CA LYS A 519 31.58 -12.15 0.38
C LYS A 519 31.05 -13.58 0.39
N LEU A 520 29.84 -13.78 0.89
CA LEU A 520 29.18 -15.08 0.90
C LEU A 520 28.80 -15.51 -0.52
N ALA A 521 28.38 -14.59 -1.38
CA ALA A 521 27.99 -14.89 -2.76
C ALA A 521 29.14 -15.52 -3.57
N GLU A 522 30.40 -15.21 -3.24
CA GLU A 522 31.61 -15.79 -3.83
C GLU A 522 32.01 -17.14 -3.23
N ASN A 523 31.39 -17.56 -2.13
CA ASN A 523 31.77 -18.79 -1.42
C ASN A 523 31.42 -20.02 -2.27
N ARG A 524 32.46 -20.77 -2.65
CA ARG A 524 32.37 -21.96 -3.50
C ARG A 524 31.74 -23.18 -2.83
N ASN A 525 31.83 -23.25 -1.50
CA ASN A 525 31.46 -24.44 -0.73
C ASN A 525 30.13 -24.30 0.01
N ALA A 526 29.74 -23.07 0.37
CA ALA A 526 28.53 -22.81 1.14
C ALA A 526 27.33 -22.41 0.28
N VAL A 527 27.53 -21.80 -0.90
CA VAL A 527 26.42 -21.39 -1.78
C VAL A 527 26.07 -22.50 -2.75
N ALA A 528 24.83 -22.98 -2.71
CA ALA A 528 24.36 -24.17 -3.43
C ALA A 528 24.69 -24.14 -4.93
N PHE A 529 24.42 -23.02 -5.59
CA PHE A 529 24.74 -22.85 -7.00
C PHE A 529 26.26 -22.90 -7.29
N ASN A 530 27.10 -22.23 -6.49
CA ASN A 530 28.56 -22.28 -6.71
C ASN A 530 29.10 -23.68 -6.46
N TYR A 531 28.58 -24.35 -5.44
CA TYR A 531 28.90 -25.74 -5.17
C TYR A 531 28.54 -26.64 -6.35
N ALA A 532 27.35 -26.45 -6.93
CA ALA A 532 26.92 -27.18 -8.12
C ALA A 532 27.82 -26.93 -9.33
N LEU A 533 28.25 -25.69 -9.56
CA LEU A 533 29.22 -25.37 -10.61
C LEU A 533 30.57 -26.07 -10.40
N ASP A 534 31.10 -26.03 -9.18
CA ASP A 534 32.42 -26.58 -8.86
C ASP A 534 32.43 -28.12 -8.94
N LYS A 535 31.32 -28.78 -8.64
CA LYS A 535 31.17 -30.23 -8.82
C LYS A 535 30.86 -30.65 -10.26
N ASN A 536 30.55 -29.71 -11.15
CA ASN A 536 30.25 -29.98 -12.57
C ASN A 536 31.14 -29.11 -13.48
N PRO A 537 32.45 -29.41 -13.58
CA PRO A 537 33.43 -28.57 -14.26
C PRO A 537 33.11 -28.36 -15.75
N ASP A 538 32.49 -29.32 -16.42
CA ASP A 538 32.07 -29.18 -17.83
C ASP A 538 31.01 -28.08 -18.01
N LEU A 539 30.01 -28.05 -17.11
CA LEU A 539 28.97 -27.02 -17.12
C LEU A 539 29.57 -25.65 -16.82
N LYS A 540 30.51 -25.58 -15.88
CA LYS A 540 31.23 -24.36 -15.51
C LYS A 540 32.05 -23.82 -16.67
N ASN A 541 32.90 -24.65 -17.28
CA ASN A 541 33.74 -24.28 -18.42
C ASN A 541 32.89 -23.80 -19.60
N ARG A 542 31.80 -24.52 -19.92
CA ARG A 542 30.88 -24.12 -20.99
C ARG A 542 30.22 -22.78 -20.68
N MET A 543 29.83 -22.54 -19.43
CA MET A 543 29.22 -21.28 -19.00
C MET A 543 30.18 -20.11 -19.17
N ASP A 544 31.44 -20.27 -18.74
CA ASP A 544 32.48 -19.24 -18.83
C ASP A 544 32.78 -18.89 -20.30
N ILE A 545 32.87 -19.89 -21.18
CA ILE A 545 33.07 -19.69 -22.63
C ILE A 545 31.91 -18.88 -23.22
N LEU A 546 30.67 -19.28 -22.95
CA LEU A 546 29.48 -18.61 -23.49
C LEU A 546 29.32 -17.19 -22.94
N GLN A 547 29.67 -16.94 -21.67
CA GLN A 547 29.67 -15.59 -21.09
C GLN A 547 30.71 -14.66 -21.74
N ARG A 548 31.93 -15.17 -22.01
CA ARG A 548 32.95 -14.42 -22.76
C ARG A 548 32.49 -14.14 -24.18
N LYS A 549 31.94 -15.14 -24.87
CA LYS A 549 31.40 -15.01 -26.22
C LYS A 549 30.28 -13.96 -26.27
N LYS A 550 29.34 -14.01 -25.32
CA LYS A 550 28.27 -13.02 -25.15
C LYS A 550 28.82 -11.60 -24.99
N LYS A 551 29.82 -11.39 -24.11
CA LYS A 551 30.42 -10.08 -23.87
C LYS A 551 31.07 -9.49 -25.13
N ASN A 552 31.69 -10.33 -25.95
CA ASN A 552 32.31 -9.91 -27.21
C ASN A 552 31.26 -9.53 -28.26
N ILE A 553 30.23 -10.38 -28.48
CA ILE A 553 29.17 -10.12 -29.45
C ILE A 553 28.34 -8.88 -29.06
N LYS A 554 28.03 -8.70 -27.77
CA LYS A 554 27.26 -7.55 -27.28
C LYS A 554 27.95 -6.21 -27.57
N LYS A 555 29.28 -6.18 -27.68
CA LYS A 555 30.05 -4.98 -28.05
C LYS A 555 30.01 -4.68 -29.54
N THR A 556 29.98 -5.71 -30.40
CA THR A 556 30.10 -5.57 -31.85
C THR A 556 28.75 -5.57 -32.58
N ALA A 557 27.77 -6.34 -32.10
CA ALA A 557 26.47 -6.52 -32.73
C ALA A 557 25.36 -6.82 -31.68
N PRO A 558 24.82 -5.79 -31.00
CA PRO A 558 23.87 -5.94 -29.89
C PRO A 558 22.49 -6.50 -30.26
N TYR A 559 22.18 -6.61 -31.57
CA TYR A 559 20.91 -7.16 -32.08
C TYR A 559 21.17 -8.24 -33.15
N SER A 560 21.87 -9.32 -32.78
CA SER A 560 22.25 -10.40 -33.70
C SER A 560 21.61 -11.74 -33.34
N LYS A 561 21.30 -12.55 -34.37
CA LYS A 561 20.83 -13.94 -34.18
C LYS A 561 21.84 -14.81 -33.43
N GLU A 562 23.14 -14.50 -33.54
CA GLU A 562 24.19 -15.20 -32.80
C GLU A 562 24.13 -14.90 -31.30
N LEU A 563 23.84 -13.65 -30.92
CA LEU A 563 23.60 -13.28 -29.52
C LEU A 563 22.40 -14.05 -28.96
N ASP A 564 21.28 -14.08 -29.69
CA ASP A 564 20.07 -14.82 -29.29
C ASP A 564 20.35 -16.33 -29.09
N ALA A 565 21.16 -16.93 -29.97
CA ALA A 565 21.55 -18.34 -29.85
C ALA A 565 22.41 -18.59 -28.60
N VAL A 566 23.39 -17.73 -28.33
CA VAL A 566 24.23 -17.80 -27.12
C VAL A 566 23.38 -17.62 -25.85
N GLU A 567 22.41 -16.72 -25.87
CA GLU A 567 21.50 -16.51 -24.73
C GLU A 567 20.58 -17.71 -24.48
N LYS A 568 20.04 -18.31 -25.54
CA LYS A 568 19.23 -19.53 -25.46
C LYS A 568 20.04 -20.70 -24.89
N GLU A 569 21.29 -20.84 -25.31
CA GLU A 569 22.20 -21.87 -24.78
C GLU A 569 22.54 -21.62 -23.30
N LEU A 570 22.85 -20.38 -22.93
CA LEU A 570 23.07 -19.99 -21.53
C LEU A 570 21.85 -20.27 -20.65
N LYS A 571 20.63 -20.04 -21.15
CA LYS A 571 19.38 -20.35 -20.44
C LYS A 571 19.24 -21.86 -20.22
N SER A 572 19.49 -22.67 -21.25
CA SER A 572 19.48 -24.14 -21.12
C SER A 572 20.52 -24.63 -20.11
N LEU A 573 21.74 -24.09 -20.16
CA LEU A 573 22.83 -24.46 -19.26
C LEU A 573 22.52 -24.12 -17.80
N ARG A 574 21.91 -22.96 -17.54
CA ARG A 574 21.42 -22.60 -16.20
C ARG A 574 20.35 -23.55 -15.71
N GLY A 575 19.42 -23.98 -16.58
CA GLY A 575 18.44 -25.01 -16.25
C GLY A 575 19.14 -26.27 -15.73
N LYS A 576 20.16 -26.76 -16.45
CA LYS A 576 20.97 -27.92 -16.03
C LYS A 576 21.67 -27.68 -14.69
N ILE A 577 22.28 -26.50 -14.48
CA ILE A 577 22.96 -26.17 -13.23
C ILE A 577 21.96 -26.12 -12.07
N ARG A 578 20.78 -25.50 -12.24
CA ARG A 578 19.72 -25.48 -11.23
C ARG A 578 19.21 -26.88 -10.89
N SER A 579 19.12 -27.77 -11.89
CA SER A 579 18.79 -29.18 -11.63
C SER A 579 19.87 -29.88 -10.80
N GLN A 580 21.15 -29.58 -11.00
CA GLN A 580 22.24 -30.10 -10.16
C GLN A 580 22.23 -29.47 -8.77
N GLU A 581 22.01 -28.16 -8.67
CA GLU A 581 21.83 -27.43 -7.42
C GLU A 581 20.74 -28.07 -6.55
N ALA A 582 19.55 -28.31 -7.11
CA ALA A 582 18.45 -28.97 -6.41
C ALA A 582 18.84 -30.37 -5.90
N LYS A 583 19.60 -31.15 -6.69
CA LYS A 583 20.11 -32.46 -6.25
C LYS A 583 21.05 -32.35 -5.05
N TYR A 584 21.98 -31.40 -5.04
CA TYR A 584 22.88 -31.24 -3.89
C TYR A 584 22.14 -30.73 -2.66
N VAL A 585 21.20 -29.80 -2.82
CA VAL A 585 20.36 -29.30 -1.72
C VAL A 585 19.51 -30.41 -1.12
N ALA A 586 18.97 -31.33 -1.95
CA ALA A 586 18.22 -32.49 -1.49
C ALA A 586 19.02 -33.39 -0.54
N HIS A 587 20.35 -33.47 -0.71
CA HIS A 587 21.24 -34.33 0.08
C HIS A 587 22.02 -33.58 1.16
N ALA A 588 21.90 -32.25 1.26
CA ALA A 588 22.60 -31.47 2.27
C ALA A 588 21.98 -31.69 3.65
N ASP A 589 22.79 -31.87 4.68
CA ASP A 589 22.33 -32.00 6.07
C ASP A 589 21.71 -30.70 6.58
N MET A 590 22.25 -29.55 6.17
CA MET A 590 21.69 -28.24 6.44
C MET A 590 21.35 -27.48 5.17
N VAL A 591 20.12 -26.96 5.11
CA VAL A 591 19.68 -26.02 4.07
C VAL A 591 19.29 -24.70 4.72
N ALA A 592 19.81 -23.58 4.22
CA ALA A 592 19.41 -22.23 4.61
C ALA A 592 18.79 -21.50 3.42
N THR A 593 17.56 -21.01 3.53
CA THR A 593 16.81 -20.40 2.41
C THR A 593 15.75 -19.41 2.90
N THR A 594 15.15 -18.61 2.03
CA THR A 594 13.98 -17.79 2.40
C THR A 594 12.73 -18.66 2.58
N ILE A 595 11.77 -18.21 3.39
CA ILE A 595 10.47 -18.90 3.55
C ILE A 595 9.67 -18.91 2.25
N SER A 596 9.76 -17.85 1.43
CA SER A 596 9.16 -17.77 0.09
C SER A 596 9.67 -18.89 -0.79
N LYS A 597 10.98 -19.08 -0.85
CA LYS A 597 11.62 -20.16 -1.63
C LYS A 597 11.25 -21.55 -1.09
N ALA A 598 11.25 -21.74 0.23
CA ALA A 598 10.82 -22.99 0.85
C ALA A 598 9.32 -23.28 0.58
N THR A 599 8.51 -22.25 0.39
CA THR A 599 7.07 -22.38 0.12
C THR A 599 6.78 -22.68 -1.35
N ILE A 600 7.52 -22.09 -2.29
CA ILE A 600 7.30 -22.32 -3.74
C ILE A 600 7.95 -23.62 -4.22
N ASP A 601 9.13 -23.96 -3.72
CA ASP A 601 9.95 -25.01 -4.30
C ASP A 601 9.50 -26.41 -3.84
N HIS A 602 9.13 -27.26 -4.81
CA HIS A 602 8.65 -28.63 -4.57
C HIS A 602 9.68 -29.54 -3.88
N LEU A 603 10.96 -29.15 -3.88
CA LEU A 603 12.01 -29.84 -3.13
C LEU A 603 11.67 -30.02 -1.64
N PHE A 604 10.86 -29.12 -1.07
CA PHE A 604 10.49 -29.13 0.34
C PHE A 604 9.15 -29.85 0.62
N ASP A 605 8.42 -30.31 -0.39
CA ASP A 605 7.05 -30.83 -0.18
C ASP A 605 7.04 -32.17 0.56
N GLU A 606 8.03 -33.03 0.28
CA GLU A 606 8.13 -34.39 0.85
C GLU A 606 9.23 -34.53 1.92
N ARG A 607 10.10 -33.52 2.08
CA ARG A 607 11.26 -33.58 2.98
C ARG A 607 10.98 -32.92 4.32
N LYS A 608 11.10 -33.67 5.41
CA LYS A 608 11.13 -33.15 6.79
C LYS A 608 12.55 -33.06 7.33
N TYR A 609 12.78 -32.12 8.24
CA TYR A 609 14.07 -31.87 8.89
C TYR A 609 13.93 -32.08 10.40
N ASP A 610 14.95 -32.63 11.04
CA ASP A 610 14.92 -32.89 12.48
C ASP A 610 14.81 -31.58 13.28
N LEU A 611 15.48 -30.52 12.80
CA LEU A 611 15.35 -29.16 13.31
C LEU A 611 14.96 -28.18 12.20
N VAL A 612 13.85 -27.46 12.39
CA VAL A 612 13.51 -26.29 11.57
C VAL A 612 13.59 -25.03 12.43
N MET A 613 14.36 -24.04 11.99
CA MET A 613 14.45 -22.73 12.66
C MET A 613 13.95 -21.65 11.73
N PHE A 614 13.07 -20.79 12.24
CA PHE A 614 12.52 -19.65 11.50
C PHE A 614 12.97 -18.35 12.20
N ASP A 615 13.77 -17.52 11.53
CA ASP A 615 14.14 -16.17 12.00
C ASP A 615 13.19 -15.09 11.47
N GLU A 616 13.12 -13.97 12.19
CA GLU A 616 12.24 -12.83 11.93
C GLU A 616 10.74 -13.16 11.91
N VAL A 617 10.30 -14.10 12.76
CA VAL A 617 8.90 -14.56 12.82
C VAL A 617 7.88 -13.47 13.19
N SER A 618 8.32 -12.31 13.68
CA SER A 618 7.43 -11.17 13.95
C SER A 618 6.88 -10.52 12.67
N MET A 619 7.55 -10.71 11.54
CA MET A 619 7.10 -10.22 10.22
C MET A 619 6.29 -11.27 9.44
N ALA A 620 6.22 -12.50 9.94
CA ALA A 620 5.58 -13.61 9.27
C ALA A 620 4.07 -13.65 9.54
N TYR A 621 3.29 -13.97 8.52
CA TYR A 621 1.93 -14.43 8.78
C TYR A 621 1.99 -15.71 9.62
N VAL A 622 1.10 -15.83 10.60
CA VAL A 622 0.96 -17.05 11.43
C VAL A 622 0.80 -18.30 10.55
N THR A 623 0.12 -18.18 9.41
CA THR A 623 -0.03 -19.25 8.43
C THR A 623 1.29 -19.66 7.76
N GLN A 624 2.27 -18.77 7.59
CA GLN A 624 3.61 -19.13 7.11
C GLN A 624 4.40 -19.90 8.17
N ILE A 625 4.21 -19.56 9.46
CA ILE A 625 4.80 -20.32 10.57
C ILE A 625 4.29 -21.76 10.56
N PHE A 626 2.99 -21.99 10.29
CA PHE A 626 2.44 -23.33 10.18
C PHE A 626 3.02 -24.12 9.02
N CYS A 627 3.18 -23.48 7.85
CA CYS A 627 3.84 -24.10 6.70
C CYS A 627 5.30 -24.48 7.01
N ALA A 628 6.05 -23.62 7.72
CA ALA A 628 7.40 -23.94 8.15
C ALA A 628 7.44 -25.07 9.20
N ALA A 629 6.50 -25.06 10.15
CA ALA A 629 6.39 -26.07 11.19
C ALA A 629 6.04 -27.46 10.65
N LYS A 630 5.31 -27.54 9.52
CA LYS A 630 5.06 -28.80 8.80
C LYS A 630 6.36 -29.49 8.35
N LEU A 631 7.40 -28.72 8.04
CA LEU A 631 8.70 -29.25 7.61
C LEU A 631 9.51 -29.83 8.78
N ALA A 632 9.06 -29.66 10.03
CA ALA A 632 9.76 -30.14 11.22
C ALA A 632 9.35 -31.58 11.58
N LYS A 633 10.36 -32.44 11.79
CA LYS A 633 10.19 -33.81 12.27
C LYS A 633 10.23 -33.89 13.79
N GLU A 634 11.22 -33.26 14.43
CA GLU A 634 11.40 -33.34 15.89
C GLU A 634 11.23 -31.97 16.57
N LYS A 635 11.86 -30.93 16.01
CA LYS A 635 11.97 -29.63 16.69
C LYS A 635 11.72 -28.44 15.77
N PHE A 636 10.99 -27.47 16.29
CA PHE A 636 10.71 -26.20 15.64
C PHE A 636 11.08 -25.02 16.54
N VAL A 637 11.85 -24.08 16.00
CA VAL A 637 12.33 -22.90 16.72
C VAL A 637 11.87 -21.63 16.02
N CYS A 638 11.03 -20.86 16.69
CA CYS A 638 10.69 -19.50 16.29
C CYS A 638 11.67 -18.52 16.90
N VAL A 639 12.29 -17.65 16.09
CA VAL A 639 13.18 -16.59 16.56
C VAL A 639 12.69 -15.25 16.04
N GLY A 640 12.50 -14.28 16.93
CA GLY A 640 12.04 -12.95 16.53
C GLY A 640 11.83 -12.00 17.70
N ASP A 641 11.23 -10.85 17.43
CA ASP A 641 10.94 -9.83 18.43
C ASP A 641 9.62 -9.13 18.13
N PHE A 642 8.60 -9.38 18.95
CA PHE A 642 7.28 -8.76 18.84
C PHE A 642 7.27 -7.25 19.13
N ASN A 643 8.38 -6.68 19.61
CA ASN A 643 8.59 -5.24 19.71
C ASN A 643 9.23 -4.64 18.44
N GLN A 644 9.52 -5.45 17.41
CA GLN A 644 9.90 -5.00 16.06
C GLN A 644 8.73 -5.17 15.08
N LEU A 645 8.94 -4.94 13.78
CA LEU A 645 7.86 -4.79 12.81
C LEU A 645 6.98 -6.05 12.67
N ALA A 646 5.69 -5.77 12.43
CA ALA A 646 4.62 -6.74 12.21
C ALA A 646 4.61 -7.27 10.75
N PRO A 647 3.81 -8.29 10.44
CA PRO A 647 3.48 -8.61 9.06
C PRO A 647 2.76 -7.43 8.39
N ILE A 648 2.89 -7.31 7.07
CA ILE A 648 2.25 -6.24 6.28
C ILE A 648 1.13 -6.87 5.45
N ALA A 649 -0.10 -6.37 5.60
CA ALA A 649 -1.27 -6.77 4.83
C ALA A 649 -2.05 -5.53 4.37
N GLN A 650 -2.61 -5.57 3.17
CA GLN A 650 -3.22 -4.40 2.52
C GLN A 650 -4.74 -4.46 2.41
N SER A 651 -5.32 -5.66 2.38
CA SER A 651 -6.77 -5.84 2.29
C SER A 651 -7.49 -5.44 3.57
N GLU A 652 -8.82 -5.45 3.52
CA GLU A 652 -9.69 -5.26 4.70
C GLU A 652 -9.44 -6.31 5.79
N ALA A 653 -8.87 -7.47 5.43
CA ALA A 653 -8.49 -8.52 6.38
C ALA A 653 -7.19 -8.23 7.15
N LYS A 654 -6.56 -7.07 6.94
CA LYS A 654 -5.28 -6.70 7.57
C LYS A 654 -5.24 -6.88 9.09
N LYS A 655 -6.35 -6.60 9.78
CA LYS A 655 -6.40 -6.73 11.25
C LYS A 655 -6.05 -8.14 11.72
N LEU A 656 -6.51 -9.16 10.99
CA LEU A 656 -6.23 -10.55 11.31
C LEU A 656 -4.83 -10.98 10.82
N LEU A 657 -4.46 -10.59 9.59
CA LEU A 657 -3.18 -11.00 8.99
C LEU A 657 -1.96 -10.35 9.64
N GLN A 658 -2.12 -9.19 10.28
CA GLN A 658 -1.05 -8.50 11.02
C GLN A 658 -0.83 -9.06 12.43
N ILE A 659 -1.59 -10.07 12.86
CA ILE A 659 -1.31 -10.80 14.09
C ILE A 659 -0.05 -11.64 13.88
N ASP A 660 1.00 -11.34 14.67
CA ASP A 660 2.23 -12.14 14.68
C ASP A 660 2.10 -13.38 15.58
N ILE A 661 3.06 -14.30 15.46
CA ILE A 661 3.06 -15.55 16.23
C ILE A 661 3.12 -15.34 17.74
N PHE A 662 3.71 -14.25 18.23
CA PHE A 662 3.78 -14.00 19.68
C PHE A 662 2.42 -13.61 20.23
N THR A 663 1.69 -12.79 19.47
CA THR A 663 0.31 -12.40 19.78
C THR A 663 -0.63 -13.61 19.66
N TYR A 664 -0.46 -14.43 18.62
CA TYR A 664 -1.22 -15.68 18.45
C TYR A 664 -1.03 -16.65 19.63
N LEU A 665 0.19 -16.79 20.15
CA LEU A 665 0.48 -17.59 21.35
C LEU A 665 0.07 -16.91 22.66
N GLY A 666 -0.48 -15.70 22.60
CA GLY A 666 -0.90 -14.90 23.75
C GLY A 666 0.25 -14.38 24.63
N ILE A 667 1.50 -14.42 24.13
CA ILE A 667 2.67 -13.82 24.78
C ILE A 667 2.51 -12.29 24.89
N VAL A 668 1.81 -11.69 23.93
CA VAL A 668 1.44 -10.28 23.92
C VAL A 668 -0.07 -10.20 23.74
N ASP A 669 -0.77 -9.50 24.62
CA ASP A 669 -2.20 -9.25 24.44
C ASP A 669 -2.49 -7.97 23.62
N ALA A 670 -3.77 -7.71 23.34
CA ALA A 670 -4.22 -6.56 22.55
C ALA A 670 -3.82 -5.20 23.16
N ASN A 671 -3.55 -5.15 24.47
CA ASN A 671 -3.10 -3.95 25.18
C ASN A 671 -1.56 -3.86 25.26
N GLY A 672 -0.85 -4.84 24.69
CA GLY A 672 0.60 -4.92 24.70
C GLY A 672 1.22 -5.44 25.99
N LYS A 673 0.40 -5.95 26.93
CA LYS A 673 0.91 -6.58 28.16
C LYS A 673 1.52 -7.94 27.82
N LEU A 674 2.64 -8.22 28.48
CA LEU A 674 3.40 -9.44 28.26
C LEU A 674 2.98 -10.53 29.23
N HIS A 675 2.79 -11.73 28.71
CA HIS A 675 2.51 -12.93 29.49
C HIS A 675 3.62 -13.95 29.27
N ASN A 676 3.99 -14.67 30.32
CA ASN A 676 4.95 -15.74 30.21
C ASN A 676 4.30 -16.97 29.55
N HIS A 677 5.08 -17.78 28.85
CA HIS A 677 4.57 -18.87 28.03
C HIS A 677 5.53 -20.07 28.08
N LYS A 678 4.99 -21.29 28.09
CA LYS A 678 5.78 -22.51 28.30
C LYS A 678 6.91 -22.69 27.27
N TRP A 679 6.72 -22.28 26.02
CA TRP A 679 7.75 -22.36 24.97
C TRP A 679 8.73 -21.19 24.93
N LEU A 680 8.47 -20.12 25.68
CA LEU A 680 9.18 -18.86 25.56
C LEU A 680 10.52 -18.87 26.33
N VAL A 681 11.54 -18.26 25.73
CA VAL A 681 12.86 -17.96 26.30
C VAL A 681 13.38 -16.66 25.70
N MET A 682 14.09 -15.84 26.47
CA MET A 682 14.59 -14.55 26.02
C MET A 682 16.10 -14.52 25.91
N LEU A 683 16.64 -13.99 24.81
CA LEU A 683 18.03 -13.55 24.77
C LEU A 683 18.09 -12.14 25.37
N ASN A 684 18.77 -11.96 26.50
CA ASN A 684 18.63 -10.74 27.29
C ASN A 684 19.90 -9.89 27.34
N GLU A 685 20.99 -10.30 26.70
CA GLU A 685 22.26 -9.58 26.73
C GLU A 685 22.64 -9.07 25.34
N GLN A 686 22.61 -7.75 25.15
CA GLN A 686 22.82 -7.07 23.88
C GLN A 686 24.30 -6.69 23.68
N ARG A 687 24.77 -6.86 22.44
CA ARG A 687 26.15 -6.61 21.99
C ARG A 687 26.23 -5.57 20.87
N ARG A 688 25.20 -4.74 20.66
CA ARG A 688 25.10 -3.74 19.58
C ARG A 688 25.24 -2.29 20.03
N MET A 689 24.48 -1.85 21.02
CA MET A 689 24.34 -0.45 21.36
C MET A 689 25.28 -0.08 22.50
N LEU A 690 25.79 1.14 22.52
CA LEU A 690 26.33 1.72 23.76
C LEU A 690 25.22 1.85 24.82
N PRO A 691 25.56 1.78 26.13
CA PRO A 691 24.57 1.87 27.21
C PRO A 691 23.68 3.13 27.14
N ALA A 692 24.25 4.27 26.74
CA ALA A 692 23.50 5.51 26.56
C ALA A 692 22.36 5.39 25.52
N ILE A 693 22.52 4.53 24.51
CA ILE A 693 21.53 4.28 23.46
C ILE A 693 20.55 3.19 23.90
N SER A 694 21.04 2.07 24.47
CA SER A 694 20.19 0.94 24.88
C SER A 694 19.28 1.26 26.07
N ALA A 695 19.64 2.23 26.91
CA ALA A 695 18.90 2.59 28.12
C ALA A 695 17.43 2.94 27.87
N PHE A 696 17.12 3.72 26.82
CA PHE A 696 15.73 4.10 26.54
C PHE A 696 14.87 2.93 26.06
N PRO A 697 15.24 2.17 24.99
CA PRO A 697 14.50 0.98 24.60
C PRO A 697 14.37 -0.02 25.76
N ASN A 698 15.43 -0.22 26.55
CA ASN A 698 15.38 -1.14 27.67
C ASN A 698 14.30 -0.75 28.70
N LYS A 699 14.27 0.53 29.09
CA LYS A 699 13.32 1.05 30.08
C LYS A 699 11.88 1.05 29.59
N PHE A 700 11.64 1.56 28.38
CA PHE A 700 10.29 1.86 27.91
C PHE A 700 9.65 0.79 27.00
N ILE A 701 10.44 -0.18 26.51
CA ILE A 701 9.99 -1.18 25.52
C ILE A 701 10.26 -2.61 26.02
N TYR A 702 11.43 -2.85 26.61
CA TYR A 702 11.86 -4.18 27.07
C TYR A 702 11.76 -4.39 28.59
N ASN A 703 11.06 -3.50 29.32
CA ASN A 703 10.77 -3.65 30.75
C ASN A 703 12.01 -3.90 31.64
N ASN A 704 13.14 -3.27 31.31
CA ASN A 704 14.44 -3.45 31.97
C ASN A 704 14.97 -4.90 31.95
N LEU A 705 14.52 -5.71 31.00
CA LEU A 705 14.98 -7.10 30.87
C LEU A 705 16.31 -7.21 30.10
N LEU A 706 16.71 -6.18 29.35
CA LEU A 706 17.99 -6.18 28.63
C LEU A 706 19.17 -5.81 29.53
N LYS A 707 20.32 -6.39 29.20
CA LYS A 707 21.64 -6.09 29.77
C LYS A 707 22.60 -5.77 28.64
N ASP A 708 23.59 -4.93 28.90
CA ASP A 708 24.64 -4.62 27.94
C ASP A 708 25.85 -5.52 28.19
N HIS A 709 26.35 -6.19 27.14
CA HIS A 709 27.58 -6.97 27.22
C HIS A 709 28.80 -6.05 27.26
N SER A 710 29.86 -6.42 27.98
CA SER A 710 31.07 -5.60 28.13
C SER A 710 31.74 -5.18 26.81
N SER A 711 31.61 -5.99 25.76
CA SER A 711 32.17 -5.72 24.42
C SER A 711 31.62 -4.46 23.74
N VAL A 712 30.49 -3.91 24.19
CA VAL A 712 29.93 -2.69 23.59
C VAL A 712 30.78 -1.45 23.90
N SER A 713 31.58 -1.49 24.97
CA SER A 713 32.44 -0.37 25.41
C SER A 713 33.40 0.11 24.33
N VAL A 714 33.91 -0.78 23.47
CA VAL A 714 34.79 -0.46 22.33
C VAL A 714 34.16 0.55 21.36
N ARG A 715 32.82 0.61 21.32
CA ARG A 715 32.08 1.54 20.47
C ARG A 715 32.14 2.99 20.96
N GLN A 716 32.71 3.25 22.13
CA GLN A 716 33.01 4.62 22.56
C GLN A 716 33.91 5.34 21.54
N ASN A 717 34.75 4.60 20.81
CA ASN A 717 35.56 5.14 19.71
C ASN A 717 34.71 5.73 18.57
N ILE A 718 33.48 5.22 18.36
CA ILE A 718 32.53 5.77 17.39
C ILE A 718 31.89 7.04 17.97
N ALA A 719 31.47 7.01 19.24
CA ALA A 719 30.91 8.17 19.93
C ALA A 719 31.90 9.35 20.00
N ALA A 720 33.20 9.06 20.13
CA ALA A 720 34.29 10.02 20.13
C ALA A 720 34.43 10.83 18.82
N LYS A 721 33.84 10.35 17.72
CA LYS A 721 33.91 11.02 16.41
C LYS A 721 32.80 12.06 16.22
N MET A 722 32.99 12.89 15.20
CA MET A 722 31.98 13.84 14.72
C MET A 722 30.72 13.11 14.20
N PRO A 723 29.55 13.78 14.20
CA PRO A 723 29.27 15.09 14.78
C PRO A 723 29.14 15.01 16.31
N VAL A 724 29.47 16.10 17.00
CA VAL A 724 29.48 16.22 18.48
C VAL A 724 30.34 15.13 19.15
N PRO A 725 31.67 15.30 19.18
CA PRO A 725 32.60 14.32 19.73
C PRO A 725 32.26 13.91 21.17
N ASN A 726 32.46 12.63 21.48
CA ASN A 726 32.22 11.96 22.77
C ASN A 726 30.75 11.76 23.17
N GLU A 727 29.82 12.31 22.41
CA GLU A 727 28.38 12.15 22.66
C GLU A 727 27.79 10.99 21.85
N ALA A 728 27.27 9.99 22.54
CA ALA A 728 26.62 8.83 21.93
C ALA A 728 25.14 9.07 21.58
N LEU A 729 24.49 10.03 22.26
CA LEU A 729 23.08 10.37 22.07
C LEU A 729 22.94 11.88 21.91
N VAL A 730 22.44 12.32 20.75
CA VAL A 730 22.33 13.74 20.38
C VAL A 730 20.90 14.06 19.93
N LEU A 731 20.32 15.12 20.46
CA LEU A 731 19.04 15.67 20.01
C LEU A 731 19.28 16.97 19.23
N VAL A 732 18.83 17.02 17.98
CA VAL A 732 18.79 18.22 17.15
C VAL A 732 17.35 18.74 17.11
N ASP A 733 17.07 19.74 17.94
CA ASP A 733 15.76 20.36 18.03
C ASP A 733 15.64 21.55 17.08
N LEU A 734 14.78 21.41 16.07
CA LEU A 734 14.54 22.42 15.04
C LEU A 734 13.41 23.40 15.43
N ALA A 735 12.91 23.33 16.68
CA ALA A 735 11.96 24.29 17.20
C ALA A 735 12.52 25.72 17.13
N GLY A 736 11.69 26.67 16.66
CA GLY A 736 12.07 28.07 16.47
C GLY A 736 12.67 28.40 15.09
N THR A 737 12.80 27.41 14.20
CA THR A 737 13.17 27.61 12.79
C THR A 737 11.93 27.47 11.88
N TYR A 738 11.98 28.01 10.65
CA TYR A 738 10.94 27.75 9.60
C TYR A 738 11.01 26.31 9.06
N CYS A 739 11.10 25.30 9.92
CA CYS A 739 11.22 23.90 9.54
C CYS A 739 9.85 23.35 9.09
N ALA A 740 9.33 23.79 7.95
CA ALA A 740 8.00 23.40 7.47
C ALA A 740 7.95 21.95 6.94
N SER A 741 6.82 21.26 7.11
CA SER A 741 6.56 19.93 6.53
C SER A 741 5.30 19.93 5.66
N ASP A 742 5.34 19.18 4.57
CA ASP A 742 4.21 19.00 3.64
C ASP A 742 4.13 17.53 3.16
N LYS A 743 3.14 17.21 2.33
CA LYS A 743 2.87 15.87 1.79
C LYS A 743 2.92 15.86 0.26
N ASN A 744 3.47 14.80 -0.31
CA ASN A 744 3.36 14.54 -1.74
C ASN A 744 1.99 13.92 -2.10
N LEU A 745 1.78 13.60 -3.37
CA LEU A 745 0.56 12.95 -3.89
C LEU A 745 0.22 11.62 -3.20
N ASP A 746 1.24 10.86 -2.79
CA ASP A 746 1.08 9.58 -2.08
C ASP A 746 0.88 9.75 -0.56
N ASN A 747 0.64 10.98 -0.09
CA ASN A 747 0.55 11.35 1.33
C ASN A 747 1.83 11.10 2.15
N SER A 748 2.97 10.85 1.50
CA SER A 748 4.27 10.76 2.15
C SER A 748 4.77 12.16 2.53
N ARG A 749 5.26 12.32 3.76
CA ARG A 749 5.67 13.62 4.30
C ARG A 749 7.14 13.92 4.00
N TYR A 750 7.46 15.20 3.84
CA TYR A 750 8.82 15.68 3.64
C TYR A 750 9.02 17.05 4.28
N ASN A 751 10.27 17.38 4.59
CA ASN A 751 10.71 18.63 5.21
C ASN A 751 12.11 19.00 4.71
N ILE A 752 12.20 20.09 3.95
CA ILE A 752 13.41 20.47 3.21
C ILE A 752 14.56 20.86 4.14
N ILE A 753 14.32 21.69 5.17
CA ILE A 753 15.37 22.05 6.15
C ILE A 753 15.84 20.82 6.90
N SER A 754 14.90 19.99 7.36
CA SER A 754 15.22 18.76 8.08
C SER A 754 16.13 17.86 7.23
N ALA A 755 15.82 17.72 5.93
CA ALA A 755 16.61 16.93 4.99
C ALA A 755 18.03 17.49 4.80
N ILE A 756 18.17 18.81 4.62
CA ILE A 756 19.47 19.48 4.45
C ILE A 756 20.37 19.25 5.67
N ILE A 757 19.82 19.39 6.88
CA ILE A 757 20.58 19.21 8.12
C ILE A 757 20.93 17.74 8.34
N ALA A 758 20.00 16.81 8.10
CA ALA A 758 20.27 15.38 8.21
C ALA A 758 21.36 14.92 7.22
N PHE A 759 21.34 15.43 5.99
CA PHE A 759 22.40 15.22 5.01
C PHE A 759 23.75 15.76 5.49
N ALA A 760 23.80 17.00 5.99
CA ALA A 760 25.05 17.60 6.46
C ALA A 760 25.65 16.85 7.67
N LEU A 761 24.81 16.42 8.62
CA LEU A 761 25.22 15.58 9.75
C LEU A 761 25.80 14.24 9.28
N ALA A 762 25.15 13.60 8.32
CA ALA A 762 25.64 12.34 7.75
C ALA A 762 26.98 12.54 7.04
N LYS A 763 27.10 13.60 6.24
CA LYS A 763 28.33 13.95 5.54
C LYS A 763 29.48 14.24 6.50
N GLN A 764 29.25 15.02 7.56
CA GLN A 764 30.28 15.38 8.53
C GLN A 764 30.82 14.14 9.28
N THR A 765 30.03 13.08 9.38
CA THR A 765 30.47 11.78 9.92
C THR A 765 31.40 11.05 8.93
N ASN A 766 31.24 11.30 7.63
CA ASN A 766 31.94 10.66 6.52
C ASN A 766 33.21 11.42 6.06
N THR A 767 34.10 11.77 6.99
CA THR A 767 35.30 12.60 6.70
C THR A 767 36.45 11.81 6.05
N GLY A 768 36.20 11.05 4.98
CA GLY A 768 37.19 10.46 4.04
C GLY A 768 38.21 9.44 4.59
N HIS A 769 38.47 9.45 5.90
CA HIS A 769 39.34 8.56 6.65
C HIS A 769 38.53 7.73 7.67
N SER A 770 37.24 8.02 7.83
CA SER A 770 36.32 7.27 8.69
C SER A 770 35.87 6.00 7.96
N LYS A 771 35.99 4.84 8.62
CA LYS A 771 35.50 3.54 8.13
C LYS A 771 34.09 3.25 8.65
N GLU A 772 33.51 4.19 9.38
CA GLU A 772 32.20 4.07 10.00
C GLU A 772 31.09 3.98 8.95
N GLU A 773 30.21 3.01 9.13
CA GLU A 773 29.00 2.92 8.32
C GLU A 773 27.92 3.86 8.86
N ILE A 774 27.30 4.66 7.99
CA ILE A 774 26.35 5.70 8.36
C ILE A 774 24.96 5.37 7.80
N GLY A 775 23.93 5.57 8.60
CA GLY A 775 22.54 5.44 8.17
C GLY A 775 21.72 6.68 8.52
N VAL A 776 20.93 7.17 7.57
CA VAL A 776 19.88 8.17 7.79
C VAL A 776 18.54 7.48 7.64
N ILE A 777 17.74 7.48 8.69
CA ILE A 777 16.46 6.78 8.78
C ILE A 777 15.36 7.80 9.01
N THR A 778 14.24 7.62 8.34
CA THR A 778 13.06 8.47 8.51
C THR A 778 11.77 7.65 8.37
N PRO A 779 10.63 8.07 8.98
CA PRO A 779 9.36 7.37 8.79
C PRO A 779 8.82 7.48 7.36
N TYR A 780 9.27 8.48 6.58
CA TYR A 780 8.63 8.87 5.33
C TYR A 780 9.53 8.71 4.12
N ALA A 781 9.02 7.99 3.12
CA ALA A 781 9.75 7.68 1.90
C ALA A 781 10.13 8.94 1.09
N ALA A 782 9.26 9.96 1.02
CA ALA A 782 9.59 11.23 0.35
C ALA A 782 10.79 11.94 0.98
N GLN A 783 10.91 11.89 2.32
CA GLN A 783 12.06 12.43 3.02
C GLN A 783 13.34 11.63 2.73
N ALA A 784 13.26 10.29 2.78
CA ALA A 784 14.41 9.44 2.48
C ALA A 784 14.98 9.71 1.09
N ARG A 785 14.11 9.86 0.06
CA ARG A 785 14.52 10.22 -1.31
C ARG A 785 15.22 11.56 -1.38
N LEU A 786 14.69 12.57 -0.69
CA LEU A 786 15.24 13.91 -0.74
C LEU A 786 16.66 13.92 -0.18
N ILE A 787 16.88 13.23 0.94
CA ILE A 787 18.21 13.08 1.55
C ILE A 787 19.13 12.25 0.62
N GLY A 788 18.64 11.13 0.09
CA GLY A 788 19.39 10.29 -0.84
C GLY A 788 19.80 11.03 -2.12
N ALA A 789 18.95 11.93 -2.64
CA ALA A 789 19.27 12.79 -3.78
C ALA A 789 20.41 13.77 -3.46
N MET A 790 20.43 14.37 -2.26
CA MET A 790 21.53 15.23 -1.81
C MET A 790 22.84 14.44 -1.64
N VAL A 791 22.77 13.24 -1.08
CA VAL A 791 23.93 12.32 -0.96
C VAL A 791 24.47 11.96 -2.34
N LEU A 792 23.60 11.67 -3.31
CA LEU A 792 23.98 11.33 -4.67
C LEU A 792 24.66 12.50 -5.40
N ASP A 793 24.12 13.71 -5.28
CA ASP A 793 24.71 14.92 -5.87
C ASP A 793 26.13 15.19 -5.32
N GLU A 794 26.35 14.91 -4.03
CA GLU A 794 27.63 15.16 -3.36
C GLU A 794 28.66 14.06 -3.62
N LEU A 795 28.28 12.80 -3.41
CA LEU A 795 29.20 11.65 -3.38
C LEU A 795 29.25 10.87 -4.70
N GLY A 796 28.28 11.05 -5.61
CA GLY A 796 28.21 10.35 -6.88
C GLY A 796 28.28 8.83 -6.71
N SER A 797 29.30 8.18 -7.28
CA SER A 797 29.49 6.72 -7.16
C SER A 797 29.72 6.24 -5.71
N ASN A 798 30.16 7.13 -4.82
CA ASN A 798 30.40 6.80 -3.41
C ASN A 798 29.15 7.00 -2.53
N ALA A 799 27.99 7.30 -3.11
CA ALA A 799 26.74 7.50 -2.37
C ALA A 799 26.40 6.32 -1.44
N GLY A 800 26.78 5.09 -1.80
CA GLY A 800 26.57 3.89 -0.98
C GLY A 800 27.25 3.90 0.40
N GLN A 801 28.13 4.86 0.69
CA GLN A 801 28.72 5.05 2.02
C GLN A 801 27.71 5.54 3.06
N ILE A 802 26.65 6.23 2.62
CA ILE A 802 25.57 6.72 3.47
C ILE A 802 24.27 6.06 3.01
N ALA A 803 23.72 5.17 3.84
CA ALA A 803 22.44 4.53 3.55
C ALA A 803 21.27 5.44 3.98
N CYS A 804 20.30 5.70 3.10
CA CYS A 804 19.17 6.59 3.37
C CYS A 804 17.84 5.91 3.06
N SER A 805 17.15 5.35 4.05
CA SER A 805 15.91 4.61 3.80
C SER A 805 14.83 4.86 4.85
N THR A 806 13.64 4.29 4.63
CA THR A 806 12.60 4.26 5.66
C THR A 806 12.97 3.30 6.79
N VAL A 807 12.33 3.45 7.96
CA VAL A 807 12.51 2.52 9.10
C VAL A 807 12.24 1.06 8.71
N HIS A 808 11.24 0.82 7.85
CA HIS A 808 10.86 -0.53 7.41
C HIS A 808 11.98 -1.20 6.60
N GLN A 809 12.62 -0.46 5.70
CA GLN A 809 13.70 -0.98 4.86
C GLN A 809 15.03 -1.12 5.59
N PHE A 810 15.24 -0.34 6.65
CA PHE A 810 16.45 -0.45 7.46
C PHE A 810 16.43 -1.68 8.40
N GLN A 811 15.37 -2.49 8.39
CA GLN A 811 15.28 -3.68 9.23
C GLN A 811 16.37 -4.70 8.87
N GLY A 812 16.87 -5.43 9.88
CA GLY A 812 17.97 -6.38 9.72
C GLY A 812 19.35 -5.74 9.57
N SER A 813 19.44 -4.51 9.09
CA SER A 813 20.67 -3.72 9.01
C SER A 813 21.04 -3.07 10.36
N GLU A 814 22.30 -2.69 10.54
CA GLU A 814 22.82 -1.88 11.64
C GLU A 814 23.93 -0.96 11.13
N ARG A 815 24.16 0.16 11.81
CA ARG A 815 25.21 1.12 11.43
C ARG A 815 25.95 1.64 12.65
N ASP A 816 27.17 2.10 12.43
CA ASP A 816 27.98 2.73 13.48
C ASP A 816 27.31 4.01 13.99
N VAL A 817 26.81 4.83 13.05
CA VAL A 817 26.08 6.07 13.31
C VAL A 817 24.72 6.06 12.64
N ILE A 818 23.66 6.40 13.39
CA ILE A 818 22.30 6.58 12.87
C ILE A 818 21.81 8.00 13.12
N ILE A 819 21.26 8.62 12.08
CA ILE A 819 20.50 9.86 12.14
C ILE A 819 19.04 9.52 11.90
N PHE A 820 18.18 9.80 12.87
CA PHE A 820 16.74 9.61 12.76
C PHE A 820 16.03 10.95 12.58
N ASP A 821 15.48 11.19 11.38
CA ASP A 821 14.72 12.39 11.05
C ASP A 821 13.21 12.13 11.15
N SER A 822 12.56 12.78 12.13
CA SER A 822 11.13 12.63 12.38
C SER A 822 10.22 13.37 11.40
N VAL A 823 10.75 14.36 10.64
CA VAL A 823 10.06 15.15 9.58
C VAL A 823 8.92 16.07 10.04
N GLU A 824 8.11 15.60 10.98
CA GLU A 824 6.87 16.22 11.41
C GLU A 824 7.08 17.64 11.94
N SER A 825 6.32 18.57 11.36
CA SER A 825 6.33 19.97 11.74
C SER A 825 5.10 20.69 11.21
N TYR A 826 5.00 21.98 11.47
CA TYR A 826 4.00 22.88 10.89
C TYR A 826 4.17 23.02 9.36
N PRO A 827 3.15 23.49 8.61
CA PRO A 827 1.79 23.87 9.00
C PRO A 827 0.87 22.67 9.29
N GLY A 828 1.39 21.44 9.32
CA GLY A 828 0.62 20.28 9.77
C GLY A 828 -0.05 20.56 11.12
N THR A 829 -1.33 20.18 11.26
CA THR A 829 -2.08 20.33 12.53
C THR A 829 -2.12 19.04 13.34
N GLN A 830 -1.60 17.95 12.76
CA GLN A 830 -1.54 16.61 13.31
C GLN A 830 -0.30 15.90 12.79
N ALA A 831 0.36 15.12 13.64
CA ALA A 831 1.39 14.19 13.21
C ALA A 831 0.79 13.18 12.20
N GLY A 832 1.61 12.72 11.26
CA GLY A 832 1.22 11.69 10.31
C GLY A 832 0.87 10.37 10.96
N PHE A 833 0.10 9.56 10.23
CA PHE A 833 -0.46 8.30 10.70
C PHE A 833 0.58 7.38 11.36
N LEU A 834 1.76 7.25 10.74
CA LEU A 834 2.87 6.41 11.21
C LEU A 834 3.42 6.85 12.57
N MET A 835 3.33 8.14 12.88
CA MET A 835 3.90 8.72 14.09
C MET A 835 2.83 9.08 15.15
N SER A 836 1.55 9.03 14.78
CA SER A 836 0.43 9.40 15.67
C SER A 836 -0.38 8.22 16.17
N LYS A 837 -0.60 7.18 15.34
CA LYS A 837 -1.41 6.02 15.70
C LYS A 837 -0.54 4.88 16.22
N ASN A 838 -1.02 4.20 17.25
CA ASN A 838 -0.35 3.05 17.84
C ASN A 838 -1.22 1.76 17.73
N GLU A 839 -2.04 1.65 16.68
CA GLU A 839 -2.77 0.42 16.36
C GLU A 839 -1.76 -0.72 16.16
N ASN A 840 -2.00 -1.88 16.77
CA ASN A 840 -1.06 -3.02 16.79
C ASN A 840 0.38 -2.66 17.22
N ARG A 841 0.52 -1.63 18.08
CA ARG A 841 1.82 -1.14 18.57
C ARG A 841 2.77 -0.65 17.46
N SER A 842 2.23 -0.25 16.31
CA SER A 842 3.01 0.13 15.13
C SER A 842 4.04 1.23 15.40
N LEU A 843 3.64 2.29 16.11
CA LEU A 843 4.54 3.38 16.52
C LEU A 843 5.67 2.86 17.42
N VAL A 844 5.34 2.03 18.41
CA VAL A 844 6.33 1.45 19.32
C VAL A 844 7.38 0.66 18.53
N ARG A 845 6.92 -0.16 17.58
CA ARG A 845 7.78 -0.98 16.72
C ARG A 845 8.67 -0.11 15.82
N LEU A 846 8.12 0.94 15.23
CA LEU A 846 8.84 1.87 14.36
C LEU A 846 9.97 2.59 15.11
N ILE A 847 9.66 3.22 16.25
CA ILE A 847 10.69 3.93 17.04
C ILE A 847 11.74 2.97 17.60
N ASN A 848 11.32 1.78 18.06
CA ASN A 848 12.24 0.76 18.54
C ASN A 848 13.24 0.34 17.46
N VAL A 849 12.76 0.06 16.23
CA VAL A 849 13.65 -0.30 15.12
C VAL A 849 14.61 0.84 14.84
N ALA A 850 14.12 2.07 14.64
CA ALA A 850 14.93 3.25 14.32
C ALA A 850 16.08 3.45 15.32
N MET A 851 15.80 3.42 16.63
CA MET A 851 16.82 3.62 17.66
C MET A 851 17.82 2.47 17.72
N THR A 852 17.34 1.23 17.62
CA THR A 852 18.16 0.03 17.83
C THR A 852 19.00 -0.37 16.61
N ARG A 853 19.02 0.47 15.57
CA ARG A 853 19.94 0.36 14.43
C ARG A 853 21.33 0.92 14.74
N ALA A 854 21.42 1.84 15.71
CA ALA A 854 22.68 2.49 16.06
C ALA A 854 23.58 1.58 16.90
N ARG A 855 24.88 1.58 16.59
CA ARG A 855 25.91 0.90 17.38
C ARG A 855 26.56 1.83 18.40
N GLY A 856 27.13 2.95 17.91
CA GLY A 856 27.93 3.86 18.72
C GLY A 856 27.36 5.25 18.87
N LYS A 857 26.61 5.76 17.89
CA LYS A 857 26.02 7.11 17.96
C LYS A 857 24.61 7.15 17.36
N LEU A 858 23.68 7.75 18.09
CA LEU A 858 22.31 8.01 17.65
C LEU A 858 22.03 9.52 17.73
N ILE A 859 21.66 10.10 16.58
CA ILE A 859 21.25 11.49 16.45
C ILE A 859 19.77 11.50 16.11
N VAL A 860 18.93 12.15 16.91
CA VAL A 860 17.50 12.31 16.64
C VAL A 860 17.22 13.76 16.29
N GLN A 861 16.49 13.99 15.21
CA GLN A 861 16.13 15.31 14.73
C GLN A 861 14.62 15.49 14.66
N GLY A 862 14.13 16.64 15.10
CA GLY A 862 12.70 16.96 15.02
C GLY A 862 12.36 18.34 15.57
N ASN A 863 11.09 18.74 15.42
CA ASN A 863 10.56 19.98 16.00
C ASN A 863 9.86 19.69 17.32
N SER A 864 10.54 19.85 18.46
CA SER A 864 9.97 19.47 19.75
C SER A 864 8.70 20.25 20.12
N GLN A 865 8.61 21.51 19.69
CA GLN A 865 7.45 22.37 19.93
C GLN A 865 6.21 21.84 19.20
N PHE A 866 6.35 21.42 17.94
CA PHE A 866 5.27 20.76 17.20
C PHE A 866 4.76 19.52 17.95
N TRP A 867 5.66 18.66 18.41
CA TRP A 867 5.33 17.42 19.10
C TRP A 867 4.58 17.66 20.42
N LEU A 868 5.07 18.59 21.23
CA LEU A 868 4.44 18.98 22.50
C LEU A 868 3.03 19.56 22.30
N ASN A 869 2.83 20.33 21.24
CA ASN A 869 1.55 21.01 20.98
C ASN A 869 0.51 20.10 20.31
N THR A 870 0.96 19.08 19.56
CA THR A 870 0.07 18.32 18.66
C THR A 870 -0.35 16.98 19.24
N ILE A 871 0.47 16.35 20.07
CA ILE A 871 0.20 15.03 20.63
C ILE A 871 -0.42 15.16 22.02
N LYS A 872 -1.67 14.72 22.15
CA LYS A 872 -2.39 14.69 23.44
C LYS A 872 -2.03 13.46 24.30
N ASP A 873 -1.72 12.34 23.64
CA ASP A 873 -1.40 11.10 24.33
C ASP A 873 0.04 11.12 24.86
N LYS A 874 0.19 11.27 26.18
CA LYS A 874 1.48 11.21 26.88
C LYS A 874 2.16 9.82 26.80
N ASN A 875 1.44 8.80 26.32
CA ASN A 875 1.99 7.47 26.07
C ASN A 875 2.59 7.31 24.67
N ASN A 876 2.49 8.33 23.80
CA ASN A 876 3.18 8.32 22.51
C ASN A 876 4.70 8.15 22.73
N LEU A 877 5.26 7.07 22.16
CA LEU A 877 6.64 6.68 22.44
C LEU A 877 7.66 7.68 21.89
N PHE A 878 7.37 8.33 20.76
CA PHE A 878 8.27 9.34 20.21
C PHE A 878 8.30 10.62 21.07
N LEU A 879 7.14 11.05 21.59
CA LEU A 879 7.11 12.16 22.56
C LEU A 879 7.94 11.82 23.81
N ARG A 880 7.79 10.61 24.34
CA ARG A 880 8.61 10.13 25.48
C ARG A 880 10.10 10.07 25.14
N LEU A 881 10.46 9.70 23.92
CA LEU A 881 11.85 9.72 23.45
C LEU A 881 12.39 11.15 23.45
N MET A 882 11.67 12.11 22.88
CA MET A 882 12.05 13.53 22.88
C MET A 882 12.24 14.06 24.30
N GLU A 883 11.30 13.79 25.22
CA GLU A 883 11.41 14.19 26.63
C GLU A 883 12.58 13.51 27.36
N TYR A 884 12.85 12.24 27.06
CA TYR A 884 14.00 11.52 27.60
C TYR A 884 15.31 12.11 27.10
N MET A 885 15.42 12.38 25.80
CA MET A 885 16.64 12.95 25.20
C MET A 885 16.91 14.37 25.72
N LYS A 886 15.87 15.21 25.90
CA LYS A 886 16.03 16.53 26.54
C LYS A 886 16.71 16.49 27.91
N LYS A 887 16.63 15.37 28.63
CA LYS A 887 17.25 15.19 29.96
C LYS A 887 18.57 14.42 29.94
N ASN A 888 18.76 13.51 28.98
CA ASN A 888 19.84 12.51 29.03
C ASN A 888 20.78 12.56 27.80
N ALA A 889 20.49 13.40 26.80
CA ALA A 889 21.28 13.54 25.58
C ALA A 889 21.97 14.91 25.51
N TYR A 890 22.93 15.06 24.60
CA TYR A 890 23.43 16.36 24.21
C TYR A 890 22.38 17.08 23.34
N ASN A 891 21.95 18.27 23.75
CA ASN A 891 20.87 19.00 23.09
C ASN A 891 21.42 20.16 22.24
N ILE A 892 21.08 20.12 20.96
CA ILE A 892 21.31 21.19 20.00
C ILE A 892 19.98 21.89 19.78
N GLU A 893 19.88 23.13 20.27
CA GLU A 893 18.63 23.89 20.28
C GLU A 893 18.93 25.37 20.05
N HIS A 894 17.98 26.07 19.44
CA HIS A 894 18.01 27.52 19.33
C HIS A 894 17.78 28.19 20.70
N ALA A 895 16.71 27.76 21.39
CA ALA A 895 16.31 28.36 22.67
C ALA A 895 17.41 28.20 23.74
N LYS A 896 17.57 29.22 24.60
CA LYS A 896 18.52 29.29 25.75
C LYS A 896 20.01 29.32 25.44
N LYS A 897 20.53 28.54 24.48
CA LYS A 897 22.00 28.35 24.29
C LYS A 897 22.54 28.65 22.88
N LYS A 898 21.68 28.88 21.88
CA LYS A 898 22.07 29.14 20.47
C LYS A 898 23.05 28.10 19.90
N THR A 899 22.96 26.84 20.35
CA THR A 899 23.87 25.77 19.93
C THR A 899 23.54 25.29 18.53
N LEU A 900 22.30 25.46 18.07
CA LEU A 900 21.89 25.15 16.71
C LEU A 900 22.64 26.02 15.68
N GLU A 901 22.70 27.32 15.89
CA GLU A 901 23.39 28.26 15.00
C GLU A 901 24.90 27.95 14.96
N GLN A 902 25.52 27.69 16.12
CA GLN A 902 26.93 27.29 16.20
C GLN A 902 27.20 25.97 15.46
N MET A 903 26.30 24.99 15.55
CA MET A 903 26.42 23.76 14.79
C MET A 903 26.34 24.03 13.29
N LEU A 904 25.36 24.81 12.84
CA LEU A 904 25.16 25.13 11.42
C LEU A 904 26.37 25.86 10.82
N LEU A 905 27.01 26.76 11.55
CA LEU A 905 28.23 27.44 11.11
C LEU A 905 29.41 26.48 10.87
N ASN A 906 29.47 25.39 11.64
CA ASN A 906 30.57 24.42 11.61
C ASN A 906 30.24 23.15 10.80
N LEU A 907 29.01 23.02 10.29
CA LEU A 907 28.57 21.86 9.53
C LEU A 907 29.09 21.94 8.08
N ASP A 908 29.58 20.81 7.59
CA ASP A 908 29.93 20.66 6.18
C ASP A 908 28.70 20.28 5.35
N PHE A 909 28.18 21.24 4.59
CA PHE A 909 27.07 21.06 3.65
C PHE A 909 27.52 20.63 2.24
N GLY A 910 28.82 20.60 1.98
CA GLY A 910 29.38 20.21 0.69
C GLY A 910 29.29 21.23 -0.43
N LYS A 911 29.59 20.78 -1.64
CA LYS A 911 29.74 21.67 -2.80
C LYS A 911 28.40 22.08 -3.40
N ASN A 912 27.36 21.27 -3.18
CA ASN A 912 26.04 21.47 -3.78
C ASN A 912 25.04 22.17 -2.87
N VAL A 913 25.37 22.36 -1.59
CA VAL A 913 24.52 23.07 -0.61
C VAL A 913 25.39 24.07 0.15
N ARG A 914 24.94 25.32 0.21
CA ARG A 914 25.63 26.39 0.94
C ARG A 914 24.69 27.06 1.92
N TYR A 915 25.10 27.10 3.18
CA TYR A 915 24.43 27.83 4.25
C TYR A 915 24.92 29.28 4.31
N TYR A 916 24.00 30.20 4.64
CA TYR A 916 24.29 31.59 4.96
C TYR A 916 23.69 31.91 6.33
N ASP A 917 24.54 32.29 7.25
CA ASP A 917 24.22 32.73 8.61
C ASP A 917 23.66 34.15 8.64
N GLU A 918 24.07 35.00 7.70
CA GLU A 918 23.54 36.34 7.52
C GLU A 918 22.66 36.45 6.27
N ALA A 919 21.42 36.90 6.47
CA ALA A 919 20.49 37.16 5.39
C ALA A 919 21.05 38.15 4.35
N ASN A 920 21.72 39.22 4.80
CA ASN A 920 22.33 40.22 3.91
C ASN A 920 23.32 39.59 2.92
N LEU A 921 24.14 38.65 3.39
CA LEU A 921 25.10 37.92 2.55
C LEU A 921 24.38 37.00 1.56
N ALA A 922 23.34 36.30 2.03
CA ALA A 922 22.48 35.48 1.17
C ALA A 922 21.85 36.30 0.04
N CYS A 923 21.29 37.48 0.35
CA CYS A 923 20.69 38.38 -0.63
C CYS A 923 21.72 38.90 -1.65
N LYS A 924 22.91 39.33 -1.18
CA LYS A 924 24.00 39.75 -2.06
C LYS A 924 24.40 38.67 -3.07
N ARG A 925 24.31 37.39 -2.68
CA ARG A 925 24.64 36.27 -3.56
C ARG A 925 23.47 35.79 -4.44
N LEU A 926 22.23 35.98 -3.99
CA LEU A 926 21.00 35.72 -4.75
C LEU A 926 20.87 36.64 -5.96
N ILE A 927 21.14 37.94 -5.81
CA ILE A 927 20.96 38.94 -6.90
C ILE A 927 21.70 38.53 -8.19
N PRO A 928 23.00 38.17 -8.17
CA PRO A 928 23.70 37.68 -9.36
C PRO A 928 23.11 36.40 -9.96
N ASP A 929 22.49 35.53 -9.16
CA ASP A 929 21.84 34.32 -9.68
C ASP A 929 20.53 34.68 -10.40
N ILE A 930 19.78 35.68 -9.91
CA ILE A 930 18.58 36.23 -10.57
C ILE A 930 18.97 36.93 -11.88
N GLU A 931 20.01 37.76 -11.87
CA GLU A 931 20.47 38.51 -13.06
C GLU A 931 20.97 37.58 -14.18
N LYS A 932 21.53 36.42 -13.81
CA LYS A 932 22.00 35.40 -14.77
C LYS A 932 20.91 34.45 -15.27
N ALA A 933 19.69 34.55 -14.74
CA ALA A 933 18.58 33.72 -15.17
C ALA A 933 18.28 33.93 -16.65
N LYS A 934 17.95 32.84 -17.36
CA LYS A 934 17.72 32.84 -18.81
C LYS A 934 16.28 32.49 -19.19
N ASN A 935 15.62 31.64 -18.40
CA ASN A 935 14.34 31.05 -18.78
C ASN A 935 13.23 31.48 -17.82
N LYS A 936 13.35 31.10 -16.54
CA LYS A 936 12.29 31.34 -15.56
C LYS A 936 12.79 31.41 -14.12
N ILE A 937 12.06 32.16 -13.32
CA ILE A 937 12.22 32.25 -11.87
C ILE A 937 10.85 31.99 -11.24
N VAL A 938 10.77 31.02 -10.32
CA VAL A 938 9.54 30.68 -9.59
C VAL A 938 9.76 30.92 -8.10
N ILE A 939 8.88 31.70 -7.49
CA ILE A 939 8.96 32.09 -6.08
C ILE A 939 7.74 31.59 -5.33
N SER A 940 7.97 30.94 -4.19
CA SER A 940 6.96 30.52 -3.23
C SER A 940 7.11 31.33 -1.94
N LEU A 941 6.06 32.09 -1.61
CA LEU A 941 5.99 32.98 -0.45
C LEU A 941 4.97 32.45 0.58
N PRO A 942 5.40 31.91 1.72
CA PRO A 942 4.46 31.38 2.70
C PRO A 942 3.85 32.43 3.63
N SER A 943 4.36 33.65 3.65
CA SER A 943 3.92 34.72 4.54
C SER A 943 3.90 36.07 3.83
N SER A 944 2.94 36.92 4.21
CA SER A 944 2.83 38.31 3.74
C SER A 944 3.68 39.29 4.54
N GLU A 945 4.21 38.89 5.71
CA GLU A 945 5.01 39.73 6.60
C GLU A 945 6.45 39.87 6.11
N MET A 946 6.62 40.54 4.99
CA MET A 946 7.90 40.77 4.34
C MET A 946 8.68 41.90 4.99
N ASN A 947 10.00 41.74 5.13
CA ASN A 947 10.88 42.89 5.39
C ASN A 947 11.01 43.71 4.10
N LEU A 948 10.23 44.78 3.97
CA LEU A 948 10.12 45.56 2.73
C LEU A 948 11.43 46.22 2.32
N GLU A 949 12.20 46.73 3.28
CA GLU A 949 13.50 47.36 3.01
C GLU A 949 14.50 46.34 2.47
N PHE A 950 14.61 45.19 3.14
CA PHE A 950 15.51 44.13 2.73
C PHE A 950 15.12 43.53 1.36
N ASN A 951 13.83 43.29 1.15
CA ASN A 951 13.35 42.63 -0.06
C ASN A 951 13.23 43.59 -1.25
N LYS A 952 13.44 44.90 -1.08
CA LYS A 952 13.42 45.87 -2.17
C LYS A 952 14.42 45.50 -3.27
N ASN A 953 15.65 45.17 -2.89
CA ASN A 953 16.70 44.79 -3.84
C ASN A 953 16.35 43.52 -4.62
N ILE A 954 15.71 42.54 -3.96
CA ILE A 954 15.24 41.31 -4.61
C ILE A 954 14.13 41.65 -5.60
N TYR A 955 13.16 42.48 -5.20
CA TYR A 955 12.07 42.92 -6.06
C TYR A 955 12.58 43.63 -7.32
N ASP A 956 13.52 44.57 -7.16
CA ASP A 956 14.11 45.33 -8.26
C ASP A 956 14.85 44.39 -9.24
N ALA A 957 15.63 43.43 -8.73
CA ALA A 957 16.30 42.42 -9.55
C ALA A 957 15.32 41.52 -10.33
N LEU A 958 14.18 41.15 -9.72
CA LEU A 958 13.13 40.37 -10.40
C LEU A 958 12.45 41.16 -11.51
N LEU A 959 12.21 42.46 -11.31
CA LEU A 959 11.68 43.34 -12.37
C LEU A 959 12.68 43.46 -13.52
N GLN A 960 13.97 43.60 -13.23
CA GLN A 960 15.02 43.63 -14.25
C GLN A 960 15.10 42.31 -15.03
N ALA A 961 15.05 41.17 -14.35
CA ALA A 961 15.01 39.86 -15.02
C ALA A 961 13.79 39.74 -15.95
N ARG A 962 12.63 40.22 -15.52
CA ARG A 962 11.42 40.27 -16.34
C ARG A 962 11.56 41.19 -17.56
N ASN A 963 12.22 42.32 -17.41
CA ASN A 963 12.55 43.22 -18.53
C ASN A 963 13.52 42.57 -19.51
N ASN A 964 14.37 41.67 -19.04
CA ASN A 964 15.26 40.82 -19.84
C ASN A 964 14.59 39.52 -20.34
N PHE A 965 13.26 39.51 -20.45
CA PHE A 965 12.44 38.38 -20.97
C PHE A 965 12.48 37.08 -20.16
N VAL A 966 12.96 37.10 -18.90
CA VAL A 966 12.87 35.96 -17.99
C VAL A 966 11.45 35.83 -17.43
N SER A 967 10.87 34.63 -17.43
CA SER A 967 9.53 34.41 -16.90
C SER A 967 9.54 34.35 -15.38
N VAL A 968 9.05 35.39 -14.72
CA VAL A 968 8.97 35.46 -13.25
C VAL A 968 7.57 35.10 -12.77
N TYR A 969 7.47 34.09 -11.91
CA TYR A 969 6.22 33.63 -11.29
C TYR A 969 6.34 33.71 -9.78
N VAL A 970 5.37 34.34 -9.11
CA VAL A 970 5.31 34.39 -7.65
C VAL A 970 3.98 33.82 -7.19
N LYS A 971 4.01 32.93 -6.19
CA LYS A 971 2.82 32.38 -5.55
C LYS A 971 2.86 32.56 -4.04
N SER A 972 1.71 32.78 -3.43
CA SER A 972 1.61 33.00 -1.98
C SER A 972 0.35 32.38 -1.38
N ILE A 973 0.49 31.81 -0.18
CA ILE A 973 -0.63 31.35 0.64
C ILE A 973 -1.41 32.56 1.16
N ASP A 974 -0.70 33.61 1.60
CA ASP A 974 -1.27 34.82 2.17
C ASP A 974 -1.34 35.97 1.14
N TYR A 975 -1.81 35.64 -0.07
CA TYR A 975 -1.86 36.57 -1.20
C TYR A 975 -2.68 37.83 -0.90
N LYS A 976 -3.78 37.70 -0.14
CA LYS A 976 -4.68 38.82 0.16
C LYS A 976 -3.96 39.93 0.92
N SER A 977 -3.08 39.54 1.85
CA SER A 977 -2.34 40.42 2.77
C SER A 977 -0.98 40.87 2.21
N LEU A 978 -0.59 40.44 1.01
CA LEU A 978 0.70 40.82 0.42
C LEU A 978 0.79 42.35 0.16
N PRO A 979 1.98 42.95 0.31
CA PRO A 979 2.24 44.32 -0.11
C PRO A 979 1.88 44.56 -1.58
N SER A 980 1.37 45.74 -1.91
CA SER A 980 0.82 46.07 -3.24
C SER A 980 1.76 45.75 -4.41
N ASN A 981 3.06 46.05 -4.28
CA ASN A 981 4.07 45.78 -5.31
C ASN A 981 4.29 44.28 -5.56
N TRP A 982 4.30 43.47 -4.50
CA TRP A 982 4.45 42.01 -4.59
C TRP A 982 3.16 41.35 -5.06
N LYS A 983 1.99 41.86 -4.61
CA LYS A 983 0.67 41.38 -5.02
C LYS A 983 0.48 41.45 -6.55
N LYS A 984 0.96 42.53 -7.20
CA LYS A 984 0.89 42.71 -8.67
C LYS A 984 1.59 41.62 -9.51
N ILE A 985 2.58 40.95 -8.93
CA ILE A 985 3.36 39.90 -9.63
C ILE A 985 3.11 38.49 -9.05
N SER A 986 2.20 38.38 -8.08
CA SER A 986 1.90 37.15 -7.37
C SER A 986 0.52 36.61 -7.70
N CYS A 987 0.31 35.31 -7.46
CA CYS A 987 -1.01 34.70 -7.43
C CYS A 987 -1.25 33.94 -6.12
N ALA A 988 -2.53 33.79 -5.73
CA ALA A 988 -2.91 32.93 -4.62
C ALA A 988 -2.58 31.46 -4.94
N SER A 989 -2.01 30.75 -3.96
CA SER A 989 -1.77 29.31 -4.05
C SER A 989 -1.63 28.66 -2.68
N GLU A 990 -2.39 27.60 -2.43
CA GLU A 990 -2.37 26.82 -1.18
C GLU A 990 -1.07 26.04 -0.98
N ASN A 991 -0.40 25.63 -2.07
CA ASN A 991 0.87 24.87 -2.02
C ASN A 991 2.12 25.75 -1.90
N ALA A 992 2.00 27.05 -1.59
CA ALA A 992 3.14 27.94 -1.40
C ALA A 992 3.69 27.90 0.05
N ILE A 993 3.94 26.68 0.56
CA ILE A 993 4.25 26.40 1.98
C ILE A 993 5.71 26.72 2.33
N PHE A 994 6.62 26.54 1.38
CA PHE A 994 8.05 26.70 1.61
C PHE A 994 8.54 28.06 1.07
N PRO A 995 9.45 28.77 1.77
CA PRO A 995 10.07 30.01 1.27
C PRO A 995 11.14 29.64 0.24
N LEU A 996 10.74 29.52 -1.02
CA LEU A 996 11.59 29.03 -2.11
C LEU A 996 11.72 30.04 -3.24
N ILE A 997 12.91 30.15 -3.81
CA ILE A 997 13.16 30.74 -5.13
C ILE A 997 13.85 29.68 -5.99
N VAL A 998 13.24 29.31 -7.12
CA VAL A 998 13.78 28.36 -8.09
C VAL A 998 14.17 29.13 -9.34
N ILE A 999 15.42 29.02 -9.78
CA ILE A 999 15.98 29.73 -10.94
C ILE A 999 16.40 28.71 -11.98
N ASP A 1000 15.85 28.85 -13.20
CA ASP A 1000 16.14 28.02 -14.38
C ASP A 1000 16.16 26.51 -14.10
N ASP A 1001 15.28 26.04 -13.21
CA ASP A 1001 15.16 24.64 -12.79
C ASP A 1001 16.46 23.99 -12.27
N SER A 1002 17.47 24.79 -11.93
CA SER A 1002 18.82 24.31 -11.61
C SER A 1002 19.40 24.86 -10.31
N ILE A 1003 18.86 25.98 -9.81
CA ILE A 1003 19.27 26.59 -8.55
C ILE A 1003 18.04 26.79 -7.68
N ILE A 1004 18.13 26.40 -6.41
CA ILE A 1004 17.10 26.66 -5.39
C ILE A 1004 17.70 27.49 -4.27
N TRP A 1005 17.00 28.54 -3.88
CA TRP A 1005 17.22 29.25 -2.63
C TRP A 1005 16.07 28.93 -1.67
N TYR A 1006 16.42 28.54 -0.45
CA TYR A 1006 15.50 28.35 0.66
C TYR A 1006 15.67 29.50 1.66
N GLY A 1007 14.57 30.01 2.22
CA GLY A 1007 14.55 31.02 3.29
C GLY A 1007 14.53 32.47 2.78
N LEU A 1008 14.45 32.66 1.46
CA LEU A 1008 14.32 33.95 0.79
C LEU A 1008 13.09 33.94 -0.13
N PRO A 1009 12.47 35.10 -0.43
CA PRO A 1009 12.66 36.42 0.20
C PRO A 1009 12.38 36.40 1.72
N LEU A 1010 12.93 37.34 2.49
CA LEU A 1010 12.75 37.32 3.95
C LEU A 1010 11.30 37.67 4.30
N ALA A 1011 10.58 36.71 4.87
CA ALA A 1011 9.27 36.92 5.45
C ALA A 1011 9.21 36.31 6.85
N ARG A 1012 8.55 36.98 7.80
CA ARG A 1012 8.28 36.40 9.11
C ARG A 1012 7.28 35.27 8.95
N GLY A 1013 7.77 34.04 9.12
CA GLY A 1013 6.90 32.89 9.19
C GLY A 1013 6.12 32.89 10.50
N ARG A 1014 4.81 32.61 10.40
CA ARG A 1014 3.98 32.31 11.56
C ARG A 1014 3.28 30.99 11.34
N PHE A 1015 3.53 30.03 12.22
CA PHE A 1015 2.75 28.80 12.26
C PHE A 1015 1.61 28.95 13.26
N LYS A 1016 0.38 28.72 12.82
CA LYS A 1016 -0.80 28.69 13.70
C LYS A 1016 -0.97 27.28 14.25
N GLY A 1017 -0.86 27.12 15.57
CA GLY A 1017 -1.23 25.88 16.26
C GLY A 1017 -2.75 25.70 16.34
N LYS A 1018 -3.20 24.52 16.82
CA LYS A 1018 -4.64 24.22 17.03
C LYS A 1018 -5.33 25.17 18.02
N ASP A 1019 -4.60 25.71 18.99
CA ASP A 1019 -5.15 26.57 20.05
C ASP A 1019 -5.05 28.07 19.71
N ASN A 1020 -4.96 28.43 18.42
CA ASN A 1020 -4.72 29.80 17.94
C ASN A 1020 -3.43 30.47 18.44
N MET A 1021 -2.57 29.77 19.20
CA MET A 1021 -1.21 30.24 19.49
C MET A 1021 -0.38 30.26 18.20
N SER A 1022 0.01 31.47 17.77
CA SER A 1022 0.96 31.70 16.68
C SER A 1022 2.39 31.63 17.17
N PHE A 1023 3.20 30.74 16.60
CA PHE A 1023 4.65 30.76 16.82
C PHE A 1023 5.31 31.55 15.71
N VAL A 1024 6.20 32.47 16.08
CA VAL A 1024 7.03 33.22 15.13
C VAL A 1024 8.34 32.47 14.98
N ASP A 1025 8.79 32.28 13.74
CA ASP A 1025 10.12 31.71 13.49
C ASP A 1025 11.19 32.71 13.94
N VAL A 1026 12.08 32.26 14.82
CA VAL A 1026 13.09 33.10 15.48
C VAL A 1026 14.43 32.97 14.76
N VAL A 1027 14.73 31.81 14.18
CA VAL A 1027 15.95 31.58 13.39
C VAL A 1027 15.60 31.46 11.92
N GLN A 1028 16.10 32.41 11.15
CA GLN A 1028 16.00 32.38 9.70
C GLN A 1028 17.17 31.60 9.11
N LEU A 1029 16.86 30.54 8.38
CA LEU A 1029 17.87 29.68 7.75
C LEU A 1029 17.85 29.91 6.23
N CYS A 1030 18.96 30.39 5.68
CA CYS A 1030 19.11 30.64 4.26
C CYS A 1030 20.05 29.60 3.63
N PHE A 1031 19.56 28.85 2.64
CA PHE A 1031 20.35 27.87 1.91
C PHE A 1031 20.29 28.12 0.41
N ARG A 1032 21.41 27.87 -0.28
CA ARG A 1032 21.49 27.78 -1.73
C ARG A 1032 21.83 26.35 -2.14
N LEU A 1033 21.05 25.76 -3.03
CA LEU A 1033 21.24 24.42 -3.56
C LEU A 1033 21.40 24.47 -5.08
N ASN A 1034 22.32 23.66 -5.61
CA ASN A 1034 22.59 23.52 -7.06
C ASN A 1034 22.91 22.08 -7.49
N GLY A 1035 22.64 21.10 -6.64
CA GLY A 1035 22.70 19.68 -6.99
C GLY A 1035 21.52 19.28 -7.87
N LYS A 1036 21.79 18.60 -8.99
CA LYS A 1036 20.76 18.28 -10.00
C LYS A 1036 19.64 17.42 -9.41
N HIS A 1037 20.00 16.33 -8.72
CA HIS A 1037 19.03 15.37 -8.20
C HIS A 1037 18.18 15.98 -7.07
N ALA A 1038 18.80 16.73 -6.16
CA ALA A 1038 18.12 17.40 -5.07
C ALA A 1038 17.18 18.50 -5.57
N VAL A 1039 17.61 19.29 -6.56
CA VAL A 1039 16.77 20.35 -7.16
C VAL A 1039 15.55 19.75 -7.85
N ASP A 1040 15.73 18.71 -8.68
CA ASP A 1040 14.62 18.03 -9.35
C ASP A 1040 13.64 17.42 -8.32
N MET A 1041 14.16 16.81 -7.25
CA MET A 1041 13.34 16.23 -6.19
C MET A 1041 12.52 17.29 -5.44
N ILE A 1042 13.13 18.41 -5.03
CA ILE A 1042 12.41 19.50 -4.34
C ILE A 1042 11.32 20.08 -5.23
N ARG A 1043 11.63 20.32 -6.52
CA ARG A 1043 10.64 20.83 -7.49
C ARG A 1043 9.45 19.88 -7.62
N SER A 1044 9.72 18.58 -7.71
CA SER A 1044 8.67 17.54 -7.81
C SER A 1044 7.86 17.40 -6.53
N LEU A 1045 8.48 17.45 -5.35
CA LEU A 1045 7.79 17.29 -4.07
C LEU A 1045 6.88 18.48 -3.77
N THR A 1046 7.35 19.69 -4.09
CA THR A 1046 6.64 20.95 -3.77
C THR A 1046 5.63 21.37 -4.84
N ASP A 1047 5.57 20.67 -5.97
CA ASP A 1047 4.79 21.07 -7.15
C ASP A 1047 5.00 22.57 -7.46
N ILE A 1048 6.26 23.01 -7.41
CA ILE A 1048 6.59 24.46 -7.39
C ILE A 1048 6.04 25.19 -8.62
N ASP A 1049 6.07 24.52 -9.79
CA ASP A 1049 5.63 25.03 -11.08
C ASP A 1049 4.09 25.09 -11.23
N MET A 1050 3.35 24.61 -10.24
CA MET A 1050 1.88 24.59 -10.21
C MET A 1050 1.35 25.47 -9.08
N LYS A 1051 0.18 26.08 -9.32
CA LYS A 1051 -0.65 26.68 -8.28
C LYS A 1051 -1.83 25.79 -7.91
N VAL A 1052 -2.25 25.86 -6.65
CA VAL A 1052 -3.39 25.13 -6.10
C VAL A 1052 -4.38 26.13 -5.52
N ILE A 1053 -5.61 26.10 -6.02
CA ILE A 1053 -6.72 26.94 -5.53
C ILE A 1053 -7.92 26.02 -5.36
N ASP A 1054 -8.48 25.95 -4.16
CA ASP A 1054 -9.60 25.08 -3.81
C ASP A 1054 -9.32 23.60 -4.16
N GLY A 1055 -8.08 23.15 -3.91
CA GLY A 1055 -7.62 21.80 -4.27
C GLY A 1055 -7.39 21.55 -5.76
N ILE A 1056 -7.68 22.50 -6.66
CA ILE A 1056 -7.48 22.35 -8.11
C ILE A 1056 -6.07 22.82 -8.51
N ARG A 1057 -5.30 21.92 -9.13
CA ARG A 1057 -3.96 22.18 -9.66
C ARG A 1057 -4.04 22.85 -11.03
N LYS A 1058 -3.38 24.01 -11.19
CA LYS A 1058 -3.26 24.73 -12.47
C LYS A 1058 -1.81 25.14 -12.71
N PRO A 1059 -1.34 25.20 -13.97
CA PRO A 1059 -0.03 25.77 -14.28
C PRO A 1059 0.07 27.22 -13.80
N LEU A 1060 1.28 27.65 -13.43
CA LEU A 1060 1.54 29.06 -13.20
C LEU A 1060 1.42 29.85 -14.51
N VAL A 1061 0.69 30.96 -14.46
CA VAL A 1061 0.51 31.88 -15.59
C VAL A 1061 1.25 33.17 -15.26
N ALA A 1062 2.07 33.66 -16.19
CA ALA A 1062 2.83 34.89 -15.97
C ALA A 1062 1.86 36.06 -15.87
N GLY A 1063 1.89 36.79 -14.75
CA GLY A 1063 1.04 37.96 -14.55
C GLY A 1063 1.42 39.08 -15.52
N ARG A 1064 0.80 39.17 -16.70
CA ARG A 1064 0.74 40.42 -17.47
C ARG A 1064 -0.31 41.31 -16.83
N GLY A 1065 -0.02 42.61 -16.69
CA GLY A 1065 -0.74 43.56 -15.86
C GLY A 1065 -2.25 43.33 -15.75
N ALA A 1066 -2.71 43.07 -14.54
CA ALA A 1066 -4.12 43.14 -14.18
C ALA A 1066 -4.45 44.61 -13.88
N LEU A 1067 -5.35 45.20 -14.67
CA LEU A 1067 -6.32 46.16 -14.13
C LEU A 1067 -7.03 45.49 -12.94
N PRO A 1068 -7.45 46.24 -11.92
CA PRO A 1068 -8.03 45.66 -10.72
C PRO A 1068 -9.25 44.83 -11.11
N GLU A 1069 -9.20 43.52 -10.81
CA GLU A 1069 -10.41 42.71 -10.68
C GLU A 1069 -11.22 43.36 -9.54
N SER A 1070 -12.20 44.17 -9.93
CA SER A 1070 -13.27 44.59 -9.05
C SER A 1070 -14.03 43.35 -8.60
N ASP A 1071 -14.31 43.30 -7.31
CA ASP A 1071 -15.21 42.35 -6.67
C ASP A 1071 -16.47 42.09 -7.52
N SER A 1072 -16.54 40.92 -8.13
CA SER A 1072 -17.83 40.31 -8.48
C SER A 1072 -17.67 38.81 -8.53
N GLU A 1073 -18.30 38.15 -7.56
CA GLU A 1073 -18.71 36.76 -7.68
C GLU A 1073 -19.43 36.55 -9.03
N SER A 1074 -19.17 35.40 -9.68
CA SER A 1074 -19.78 34.87 -10.92
C SER A 1074 -19.20 35.32 -12.29
N GLY A 1075 -18.84 34.32 -13.11
CA GLY A 1075 -18.77 34.41 -14.57
C GLY A 1075 -17.38 34.43 -15.22
N ASN A 1076 -16.98 33.31 -15.84
CA ASN A 1076 -15.89 33.28 -16.83
C ASN A 1076 -16.20 34.30 -17.96
N ALA A 1077 -15.36 35.30 -18.17
CA ALA A 1077 -15.41 36.09 -19.40
C ALA A 1077 -15.00 35.19 -20.58
N LEU A 1078 -15.98 34.79 -21.40
CA LEU A 1078 -15.75 34.01 -22.61
C LEU A 1078 -15.00 34.89 -23.64
N SER A 1079 -13.90 34.39 -24.21
CA SER A 1079 -13.11 35.06 -25.26
C SER A 1079 -12.86 34.12 -26.46
N GLY A 1080 -12.48 34.66 -27.63
CA GLY A 1080 -12.19 33.85 -28.83
C GLY A 1080 -13.43 33.18 -29.42
N ILE A 1081 -13.28 31.97 -29.98
CA ILE A 1081 -14.41 31.23 -30.56
C ILE A 1081 -15.51 30.93 -29.53
N HIS A 1082 -15.18 30.84 -28.24
CA HIS A 1082 -16.14 30.62 -27.16
C HIS A 1082 -17.14 31.79 -27.03
N ALA A 1083 -16.68 33.03 -27.18
CA ALA A 1083 -17.52 34.22 -27.16
C ALA A 1083 -18.43 34.28 -28.40
N TYR A 1084 -17.86 33.97 -29.57
CA TYR A 1084 -18.60 33.96 -30.83
C TYR A 1084 -19.73 32.93 -30.82
N VAL A 1085 -19.45 31.69 -30.38
CA VAL A 1085 -20.45 30.62 -30.29
C VAL A 1085 -21.55 30.99 -29.29
N ASN A 1086 -21.19 31.50 -28.11
CA ASN A 1086 -22.18 31.87 -27.10
C ASN A 1086 -23.11 33.00 -27.58
N LYS A 1087 -22.58 33.95 -28.37
CA LYS A 1087 -23.34 35.10 -28.88
C LYS A 1087 -24.21 34.75 -30.10
N TYR A 1088 -23.69 33.96 -31.05
CA TYR A 1088 -24.31 33.79 -32.38
C TYR A 1088 -24.88 32.40 -32.65
N ILE A 1089 -24.55 31.37 -31.86
CA ILE A 1089 -25.00 30.00 -32.10
C ILE A 1089 -26.01 29.57 -31.02
N LYS A 1090 -27.25 29.30 -31.45
CA LYS A 1090 -28.35 28.85 -30.59
C LYS A 1090 -28.65 27.37 -30.79
N CYS A 1091 -29.08 26.72 -29.72
CA CYS A 1091 -29.54 25.34 -29.73
C CYS A 1091 -30.82 25.22 -30.58
N GLN A 1092 -30.86 24.31 -31.54
CA GLN A 1092 -32.06 24.12 -32.38
C GLN A 1092 -33.25 23.50 -31.63
N ILE A 1093 -33.04 22.96 -30.43
CA ILE A 1093 -34.08 22.29 -29.64
C ILE A 1093 -34.71 23.26 -28.63
N CYS A 1094 -33.89 23.98 -27.86
CA CYS A 1094 -34.37 24.86 -26.78
C CYS A 1094 -34.05 26.35 -26.98
N ASN A 1095 -33.45 26.72 -28.11
CA ASN A 1095 -33.12 28.11 -28.49
C ASN A 1095 -32.20 28.87 -27.52
N GLN A 1096 -31.54 28.19 -26.57
CA GLN A 1096 -30.52 28.78 -25.70
C GLN A 1096 -29.14 28.84 -26.36
N SER A 1097 -28.25 29.70 -25.85
CA SER A 1097 -26.88 29.82 -26.34
C SER A 1097 -26.07 28.55 -26.13
N MET A 1098 -25.33 28.13 -27.16
CA MET A 1098 -24.43 26.99 -27.10
C MET A 1098 -23.07 27.40 -26.52
N THR A 1099 -22.35 26.46 -25.91
CA THR A 1099 -21.00 26.65 -25.39
C THR A 1099 -20.04 25.64 -25.99
N VAL A 1100 -18.81 26.03 -26.30
CA VAL A 1100 -17.77 25.13 -26.79
C VAL A 1100 -17.20 24.31 -25.63
N VAL A 1101 -17.20 22.99 -25.74
CA VAL A 1101 -16.74 22.04 -24.72
C VAL A 1101 -15.82 21.00 -25.36
N ARG A 1102 -14.82 20.52 -24.60
CA ARG A 1102 -13.85 19.54 -25.05
C ARG A 1102 -13.96 18.23 -24.28
N SER A 1103 -14.04 17.13 -25.01
CA SER A 1103 -14.06 15.78 -24.41
C SER A 1103 -12.68 15.37 -23.87
N PHE A 1104 -12.67 14.38 -22.97
CA PHE A 1104 -11.45 13.75 -22.44
C PHE A 1104 -10.53 13.17 -23.54
N LYS A 1105 -11.09 12.80 -24.71
CA LYS A 1105 -10.35 12.33 -25.90
C LYS A 1105 -9.92 13.46 -26.85
N GLY A 1106 -10.09 14.72 -26.46
CA GLY A 1106 -9.60 15.89 -27.19
C GLY A 1106 -10.50 16.40 -28.33
N LYS A 1107 -11.67 15.80 -28.58
CA LYS A 1107 -12.65 16.29 -29.57
C LYS A 1107 -13.48 17.44 -29.01
N VAL A 1108 -13.72 18.46 -29.84
CA VAL A 1108 -14.46 19.69 -29.51
C VAL A 1108 -15.90 19.60 -30.02
N TYR A 1109 -16.87 19.95 -29.18
CA TYR A 1109 -18.30 19.95 -29.50
C TYR A 1109 -18.99 21.15 -28.84
N LEU A 1110 -20.22 21.42 -29.28
CA LEU A 1110 -21.11 22.45 -28.75
C LEU A 1110 -22.07 21.81 -27.78
N LYS A 1111 -22.22 22.38 -26.58
CA LYS A 1111 -23.12 21.91 -25.54
C LYS A 1111 -24.08 23.02 -25.11
N CYS A 1112 -25.36 22.70 -25.02
CA CYS A 1112 -26.37 23.53 -24.37
C CYS A 1112 -26.53 23.11 -22.90
N PHE A 1113 -26.67 24.07 -21.99
CA PHE A 1113 -26.83 23.84 -20.54
C PHE A 1113 -28.22 24.26 -20.02
N SER A 1114 -29.27 24.04 -20.82
CA SER A 1114 -30.66 24.15 -20.34
C SER A 1114 -31.04 22.87 -19.59
N GLY A 1115 -31.64 22.97 -18.41
CA GLY A 1115 -31.90 21.85 -17.47
C GLY A 1115 -32.47 20.53 -18.04
N ASP A 1116 -32.30 19.47 -17.24
CA ASP A 1116 -32.69 18.05 -17.39
C ASP A 1116 -32.42 17.31 -18.71
N SER A 1117 -31.87 17.96 -19.75
CA SER A 1117 -31.37 17.26 -20.95
C SER A 1117 -30.18 17.97 -21.62
N ASP A 1118 -29.04 17.28 -21.68
CA ASP A 1118 -27.81 17.75 -22.31
C ASP A 1118 -27.91 17.67 -23.86
N HIS A 1119 -28.22 18.78 -24.52
CA HIS A 1119 -28.22 18.85 -25.99
C HIS A 1119 -26.82 19.14 -26.54
N ASN A 1120 -26.23 18.15 -27.22
CA ASN A 1120 -24.90 18.23 -27.80
C ASN A 1120 -24.96 18.28 -29.33
N ALA A 1121 -24.14 19.13 -29.94
CA ALA A 1121 -23.93 19.19 -31.39
C ALA A 1121 -22.42 19.24 -31.68
N PHE A 1122 -21.97 18.79 -32.84
CA PHE A 1122 -20.56 18.93 -33.21
C PHE A 1122 -20.23 20.37 -33.59
N LEU A 1123 -19.03 20.84 -33.21
CA LEU A 1123 -18.48 22.04 -33.80
C LEU A 1123 -18.15 21.71 -35.26
N THR A 1124 -18.73 22.44 -36.21
CA THR A 1124 -18.57 22.18 -37.66
C THR A 1124 -17.57 23.15 -38.29
N LYS A 1125 -17.01 22.76 -39.45
CA LYS A 1125 -16.10 23.60 -40.24
C LYS A 1125 -16.73 24.95 -40.57
N ASP A 1126 -18.03 24.98 -40.82
CA ASP A 1126 -18.75 26.18 -41.25
C ASP A 1126 -18.86 27.20 -40.11
N VAL A 1127 -19.09 26.75 -38.87
CA VAL A 1127 -19.10 27.62 -37.68
C VAL A 1127 -17.72 28.25 -37.45
N VAL A 1128 -16.66 27.46 -37.61
CA VAL A 1128 -15.27 27.94 -37.43
C VAL A 1128 -14.87 28.89 -38.56
N ASN A 1129 -15.22 28.61 -39.81
CA ASN A 1129 -14.93 29.52 -40.93
C ASN A 1129 -15.74 30.82 -40.84
N ALA A 1130 -16.99 30.77 -40.37
CA ALA A 1130 -17.78 31.96 -40.09
C ALA A 1130 -17.12 32.83 -39.01
N TYR A 1131 -16.65 32.21 -37.92
CA TYR A 1131 -15.87 32.91 -36.88
C TYR A 1131 -14.60 33.56 -37.44
N ILE A 1132 -13.83 32.83 -38.27
CA ILE A 1132 -12.62 33.34 -38.90
C ILE A 1132 -12.91 34.57 -39.77
N ALA A 1133 -13.96 34.50 -40.61
CA ALA A 1133 -14.37 35.60 -41.47
C ALA A 1133 -14.86 36.82 -40.66
N HIS A 1134 -15.49 36.60 -39.50
CA HIS A 1134 -16.09 37.67 -38.69
C HIS A 1134 -15.10 38.39 -37.78
N THR A 1135 -14.02 37.71 -37.35
CA THR A 1135 -13.14 38.22 -36.28
C THR A 1135 -11.66 38.27 -36.64
N ASN A 1136 -11.27 37.70 -37.78
CA ASN A 1136 -9.90 37.59 -38.27
C ASN A 1136 -8.90 37.15 -37.17
N PRO A 1137 -9.12 35.97 -36.54
CA PRO A 1137 -8.39 35.55 -35.35
C PRO A 1137 -6.91 35.25 -35.66
N THR A 1138 -6.07 35.31 -34.63
CA THR A 1138 -4.62 35.08 -34.74
C THR A 1138 -4.21 33.77 -34.08
N CYS A 1139 -3.14 33.16 -34.58
CA CYS A 1139 -2.62 31.91 -34.06
C CYS A 1139 -2.03 32.10 -32.64
N PRO A 1140 -2.41 31.29 -31.64
CA PRO A 1140 -1.89 31.42 -30.28
C PRO A 1140 -0.38 31.13 -30.18
N GLN A 1141 0.18 30.41 -31.15
CA GLN A 1141 1.60 30.04 -31.17
C GLN A 1141 2.49 31.09 -31.83
N CYS A 1142 2.09 31.64 -32.99
CA CYS A 1142 2.94 32.54 -33.77
C CYS A 1142 2.33 33.92 -34.07
N ARG A 1143 1.09 34.17 -33.64
CA ARG A 1143 0.31 35.40 -33.87
C ARG A 1143 0.01 35.75 -35.33
N GLY A 1144 0.37 34.90 -36.31
CA GLY A 1144 -0.07 35.05 -37.70
C GLY A 1144 -1.57 34.77 -37.86
N TYR A 1145 -2.20 35.34 -38.88
CA TYR A 1145 -3.65 35.21 -39.12
C TYR A 1145 -4.06 33.77 -39.43
N ILE A 1146 -5.24 33.38 -38.95
CA ILE A 1146 -5.84 32.09 -39.28
C ILE A 1146 -6.38 32.14 -40.71
N LYS A 1147 -5.87 31.28 -41.60
CA LYS A 1147 -6.21 31.29 -43.04
C LYS A 1147 -7.47 30.50 -43.37
N LYS A 1148 -7.60 29.28 -42.82
CA LYS A 1148 -8.71 28.37 -43.16
C LYS A 1148 -8.90 27.26 -42.15
N CYS A 1149 -10.14 26.78 -42.03
CA CYS A 1149 -10.50 25.53 -41.36
C CYS A 1149 -10.91 24.45 -42.38
N GLY A 1150 -10.56 23.18 -42.13
CA GLY A 1150 -10.90 22.02 -42.95
C GLY A 1150 -11.27 20.78 -42.12
N VAL A 1151 -11.81 19.75 -42.77
CA VAL A 1151 -12.12 18.45 -42.14
C VAL A 1151 -11.12 17.40 -42.63
N SER A 1152 -10.57 16.59 -41.72
CA SER A 1152 -9.71 15.44 -42.02
C SER A 1152 -10.27 14.15 -41.43
N LYS A 1153 -9.63 13.00 -41.71
CA LYS A 1153 -9.96 11.71 -41.07
C LYS A 1153 -9.85 11.70 -39.54
N PHE A 1154 -9.19 12.71 -38.94
CA PHE A 1154 -9.03 12.86 -37.50
C PHE A 1154 -9.90 13.97 -36.88
N GLY A 1155 -10.71 14.67 -37.68
CA GLY A 1155 -11.57 15.77 -37.24
C GLY A 1155 -11.21 17.13 -37.87
N LEU A 1156 -11.72 18.22 -37.29
CA LEU A 1156 -11.44 19.59 -37.73
C LEU A 1156 -9.98 19.96 -37.53
N TRP A 1157 -9.41 20.63 -38.52
CA TRP A 1157 -8.11 21.28 -38.41
C TRP A 1157 -8.23 22.74 -38.81
N VAL A 1158 -7.45 23.59 -38.14
CA VAL A 1158 -7.32 25.01 -38.42
C VAL A 1158 -5.87 25.26 -38.76
N MET A 1159 -5.59 26.11 -39.75
CA MET A 1159 -4.22 26.41 -40.16
C MET A 1159 -4.00 27.92 -40.27
N CYS A 1160 -2.91 28.40 -39.69
CA CYS A 1160 -2.48 29.79 -39.84
C CYS A 1160 -1.63 30.00 -41.09
N GLU A 1161 -1.41 31.26 -41.46
CA GLU A 1161 -0.59 31.63 -42.62
C GLU A 1161 0.87 31.17 -42.56
N ASN A 1162 1.38 30.95 -41.35
CA ASN A 1162 2.75 30.51 -41.07
C ASN A 1162 2.87 28.98 -40.87
N GLY A 1163 1.83 28.21 -41.23
CA GLY A 1163 1.88 26.74 -41.27
C GLY A 1163 1.64 26.00 -39.95
N HIS A 1164 1.26 26.69 -38.86
CA HIS A 1164 0.86 26.03 -37.61
C HIS A 1164 -0.59 25.54 -37.66
N TYR A 1165 -0.88 24.47 -36.90
CA TYR A 1165 -2.20 23.86 -36.81
C TYR A 1165 -2.78 23.97 -35.39
N PRO A 1166 -3.21 25.16 -34.93
CA PRO A 1166 -3.87 25.32 -33.64
C PRO A 1166 -5.20 24.57 -33.60
N LYS A 1167 -5.68 24.20 -32.41
CA LYS A 1167 -7.01 23.59 -32.31
C LYS A 1167 -8.09 24.66 -32.45
N ALA A 1168 -9.27 24.24 -32.88
CA ALA A 1168 -10.38 25.15 -33.12
C ALA A 1168 -10.87 25.88 -31.85
N ASP A 1169 -10.73 25.27 -30.66
CA ASP A 1169 -11.04 25.88 -29.36
C ASP A 1169 -9.92 26.78 -28.81
N GLU A 1170 -8.75 26.78 -29.46
CA GLU A 1170 -7.56 27.54 -29.04
C GLU A 1170 -7.40 28.87 -29.82
N ILE A 1171 -8.29 29.12 -30.79
CA ILE A 1171 -8.40 30.39 -31.56
C ILE A 1171 -9.56 31.24 -31.04
#